data_AF-A0AAV2HTS6-F1
#
_entry.id   AF-A0AAV2HTS6-F1
#
_cell.length_a   1.000
_cell.length_b   1.000
_cell.length_c   1.000
_cell.angle_alpha   90.00
_cell.angle_beta   90.00
_cell.angle_gamma   90.00
#
_symmetry.space_group_name_H-M   'P 1'
#
loop_
_entity.id
_entity.type
_entity.pdbx_description
1 polymer ?
#
loop_
_entity_poly.entity_id
_entity_poly.type
_entity_poly.pdbx_seq_one_letter_code
_entity_poly.pdbx_strand_id
1 'polypeptide(L)'
;MRFSTAIACISSLIIGVYGLDWFGSQGQYKCHCSRSLCLTDGQCGVGSQCEAGWFGPACQYQDLVTKGAMTLTPSRINMNSVRDRDDFTCVRNLKSIQMDWDIEYPFTWMRVVLNDTDFSKELSVHFSISSTLGKKLPCQGQQISRVNNRTKDIYCFLNETVSQVSLVWTETVSLCSFYVSGGRNVALKQPARQSSNYYSNWAFASAAVDGDTSSDFGRGSCTHTKGDESDPNWEVFFSNTVSVNRFLLYNRASRFGTLTSDSDRLQNFVLRCFTVDNKQVCASPQEPETKLIYTIVQLVKEPVSSVRIIAKHEDKILTLCEVEIFGDVVCKSNFYGLECNSSCNCKDKSESCFVATGGCPSGCAPGYYEEGCKTACPPGSWGSDCLLFCNVNCVDHSCNKENGECDKGCDGYSDPPHCQTACDVTSYGVNCLNTCPVNCNSDGCNRKNGACFGCRPGYQGTECDQVCEFGKYGQKCTLKCSNACLKNGTSTWCGNVDGRCLHGCNESYTFQDHDECSFYSSQDGSPVPLAAVVAPVVLIVLVLLILVVAIVLIRRKRQEVESKAQVVKHIEKNDFPLQKESIRETSIEMDEVLTIENASKEETEYFNSTPEQQKTSIAVTELNDFLLHHQKEFFIQQFQSIPAPKNVTMEVGTSELNMSKNRFKNIITYDHSRVHLKINTDKHEGDYINASYVEGYKNEEKYIASQGPNNAMINDFVRMLWEQKVEKVVMLTNLVENGKAKCDRYWPTNEEEKFGSIKIRLTTTQIFADYTIRRLELIKKGSSTQTFMQFHFTTWPDKGVPSSPWGLVDFEQRVASYPTEGPIVVHCSAGVGRTGTFIALRNIMREAEDTGKMDFFYTISKLRQDRMLMIQTAEQYEFLHRSAQVAMVCIGTTITAKGIANRIKHLETVLPSGKTLMEKEYEDVCNVSEDNHLRNRDADSEENTESIYQNKETFSLEMKTDRSLEIKPKERYRVQLAGDTDFINAVIVPSFTKSDQQILTHLPTSATVMEFWKMIIQYQVSLVLAFEVDAMVGDESLGHYLPSSSKPIKTPQFEVHMESLVCEKFWEEKKLKVVVKQMSNARSKEHTVTHVKCTFFELDPKKVLSFLRQARSYNALKDGVIVYMCRNGAKYCGLACVLTLLMDRMDNDLNLTVPLVVGCLKTIRPEVIPSLVQYRVLYQVLLRYRETSASYTNFGDSKEKIHQSSDIKPVQENETEADDDINIYANT
;
A
#
# COMPACT_ATOMS: atom_id res chain seq x y z
N MET A 1 -27.90 30.48 -34.81
CA MET A 1 -26.70 30.05 -35.59
C MET A 1 -25.49 30.78 -35.04
N ARG A 2 -24.37 30.06 -34.87
CA ARG A 2 -23.06 30.49 -34.30
C ARG A 2 -22.92 30.46 -32.77
N PHE A 3 -22.85 29.25 -32.21
CA PHE A 3 -22.09 28.94 -30.99
C PHE A 3 -21.77 27.42 -30.99
N SER A 4 -20.89 26.98 -31.90
CA SER A 4 -20.42 25.58 -31.97
C SER A 4 -18.92 25.46 -32.29
N THR A 5 -18.11 26.48 -32.02
CA THR A 5 -16.68 26.49 -32.38
C THR A 5 -15.75 27.00 -31.28
N ALA A 6 -16.17 26.93 -30.01
CA ALA A 6 -15.29 27.23 -28.86
C ALA A 6 -14.94 26.00 -27.99
N ILE A 7 -15.48 24.82 -28.31
CA ILE A 7 -15.27 23.58 -27.51
C ILE A 7 -14.13 22.71 -28.08
N ALA A 8 -13.54 23.07 -29.22
CA ALA A 8 -12.47 22.28 -29.86
C ALA A 8 -11.03 22.68 -29.48
N CYS A 9 -10.81 23.73 -28.68
CA CYS A 9 -9.46 24.15 -28.26
C CYS A 9 -9.14 23.94 -26.77
N ILE A 10 -10.10 23.47 -25.95
CA ILE A 10 -9.87 23.20 -24.51
C ILE A 10 -9.69 21.70 -24.24
N SER A 11 -10.00 20.84 -25.21
CA SER A 11 -9.83 19.38 -25.14
C SER A 11 -8.43 18.86 -25.48
N SER A 12 -7.44 19.74 -25.72
CA SER A 12 -6.06 19.34 -26.10
C SER A 12 -4.97 19.87 -25.18
N LEU A 13 -5.30 20.42 -24.00
CA LEU A 13 -4.32 20.93 -23.02
C LEU A 13 -4.47 20.33 -21.60
N ILE A 14 -5.31 19.30 -21.44
CA ILE A 14 -5.35 18.44 -20.23
C ILE A 14 -5.43 16.96 -20.68
N ILE A 15 -4.62 16.60 -21.68
CA ILE A 15 -4.34 15.21 -22.04
C ILE A 15 -2.83 15.12 -22.27
N GLY A 16 -2.16 14.52 -21.29
CA GLY A 16 -0.72 14.29 -21.21
C GLY A 16 -0.44 14.04 -19.73
N VAL A 17 0.07 12.92 -19.27
CA VAL A 17 0.85 11.84 -19.91
C VAL A 17 0.67 10.67 -18.91
N TYR A 18 0.22 9.44 -19.21
CA TYR A 18 0.65 8.46 -20.19
C TYR A 18 -0.56 7.59 -20.57
N GLY A 19 -0.67 7.17 -21.84
CA GLY A 19 -1.72 6.24 -22.29
C GLY A 19 -1.70 4.92 -21.51
N LEU A 20 -2.79 4.16 -21.58
CA LEU A 20 -2.92 2.81 -21.01
C LEU A 20 -1.83 1.83 -21.48
N ASP A 21 -1.06 2.20 -22.51
CA ASP A 21 0.00 1.41 -23.13
C ASP A 21 1.41 1.75 -22.64
N TRP A 22 1.60 2.53 -21.57
CA TRP A 22 2.92 2.95 -21.09
C TRP A 22 3.06 2.92 -19.56
N PHE A 23 4.25 2.63 -19.04
CA PHE A 23 4.56 2.56 -17.60
C PHE A 23 6.01 2.99 -17.30
N GLY A 24 6.37 3.09 -16.02
CA GLY A 24 7.65 3.64 -15.54
C GLY A 24 7.49 5.02 -14.92
N SER A 25 8.48 5.47 -14.14
CA SER A 25 8.43 6.74 -13.42
C SER A 25 8.24 7.96 -14.35
N GLN A 26 8.69 7.84 -15.60
CA GLN A 26 8.52 8.81 -16.68
C GLN A 26 7.76 8.21 -17.87
N GLY A 27 6.97 7.17 -17.63
CA GLY A 27 6.20 6.42 -18.63
C GLY A 27 6.98 6.11 -19.92
N GLN A 28 8.24 5.74 -19.74
CA GLN A 28 9.24 5.49 -20.78
C GLN A 28 9.25 4.04 -21.28
N TYR A 29 8.49 3.15 -20.67
CA TYR A 29 8.36 1.75 -21.08
C TYR A 29 7.00 1.49 -21.71
N LYS A 30 6.97 0.75 -22.81
CA LYS A 30 5.75 0.40 -23.54
C LYS A 30 5.17 -0.90 -22.98
N CYS A 31 3.87 -0.94 -22.77
CA CYS A 31 3.15 -2.13 -22.34
C CYS A 31 3.17 -3.18 -23.47
N HIS A 32 3.70 -4.38 -23.16
CA HIS A 32 3.70 -5.53 -24.06
C HIS A 32 2.92 -6.70 -23.46
N CYS A 33 1.77 -6.39 -22.84
CA CYS A 33 0.85 -7.38 -22.28
C CYS A 33 -0.33 -7.62 -23.21
N SER A 34 -0.75 -8.88 -23.33
CA SER A 34 -1.90 -9.25 -24.15
C SER A 34 -3.15 -8.47 -23.71
N ARG A 35 -3.85 -7.84 -24.66
CA ARG A 35 -5.01 -6.96 -24.40
C ARG A 35 -4.65 -5.62 -23.71
N SER A 36 -3.38 -5.19 -23.74
CA SER A 36 -2.88 -3.94 -23.14
C SER A 36 -3.17 -3.77 -21.64
N LEU A 37 -3.24 -4.87 -20.89
CA LEU A 37 -3.52 -4.87 -19.45
C LEU A 37 -2.22 -4.86 -18.63
N CYS A 38 -1.47 -3.76 -18.66
CA CYS A 38 -0.31 -3.56 -17.78
C CYS A 38 -0.70 -2.96 -16.43
N LEU A 39 -0.10 -3.49 -15.37
CA LEU A 39 -0.06 -2.88 -14.05
C LEU A 39 0.92 -1.69 -14.06
N THR A 40 0.94 -0.91 -12.97
CA THR A 40 1.78 0.31 -12.90
C THR A 40 3.29 0.04 -12.87
N ASP A 41 3.69 -1.19 -12.59
CA ASP A 41 5.07 -1.69 -12.65
C ASP A 41 5.39 -2.38 -14.01
N GLY A 42 4.43 -2.36 -14.94
CA GLY A 42 4.53 -2.99 -16.25
C GLY A 42 4.27 -4.49 -16.28
N GLN A 43 3.98 -5.12 -15.15
CA GLN A 43 3.59 -6.53 -15.13
C GLN A 43 2.20 -6.73 -15.74
N CYS A 44 1.98 -7.87 -16.38
CA CYS A 44 0.66 -8.20 -16.92
C CYS A 44 -0.32 -8.51 -15.80
N GLY A 45 -1.52 -7.90 -15.86
CA GLY A 45 -2.58 -8.15 -14.89
C GLY A 45 -3.13 -9.58 -14.93
N VAL A 46 -3.97 -9.92 -13.95
CA VAL A 46 -4.60 -11.26 -13.83
C VAL A 46 -5.32 -11.66 -15.12
N GLY A 47 -4.91 -12.79 -15.72
CA GLY A 47 -5.47 -13.29 -16.99
C GLY A 47 -4.86 -12.69 -18.26
N SER A 48 -3.77 -11.92 -18.14
CA SER A 48 -2.96 -11.37 -19.23
C SER A 48 -1.53 -11.94 -19.17
N GLN A 49 -0.86 -12.07 -20.32
CA GLN A 49 0.52 -12.57 -20.46
C GLN A 49 1.29 -11.71 -21.46
N CYS A 50 2.59 -11.91 -21.64
CA CYS A 50 3.34 -11.13 -22.63
C CYS A 50 2.79 -11.33 -24.06
N GLU A 51 2.78 -10.24 -24.83
CA GLU A 51 2.43 -10.26 -26.25
C GLU A 51 3.41 -11.12 -27.06
N ALA A 52 3.00 -11.51 -28.26
CA ALA A 52 3.83 -12.37 -29.10
C ALA A 52 5.14 -11.63 -29.45
N GLY A 53 6.27 -12.30 -29.23
CA GLY A 53 7.60 -11.72 -29.47
C GLY A 53 8.17 -10.95 -28.28
N TRP A 54 7.54 -10.98 -27.11
CA TRP A 54 8.01 -10.32 -25.90
C TRP A 54 8.00 -11.27 -24.69
N PHE A 55 8.97 -11.13 -23.80
CA PHE A 55 9.06 -11.91 -22.56
C PHE A 55 9.87 -11.18 -21.47
N GLY A 56 10.06 -11.84 -20.33
CA GLY A 56 10.87 -11.34 -19.23
C GLY A 56 10.16 -10.29 -18.37
N PRO A 57 10.88 -9.62 -17.47
CA PRO A 57 10.34 -8.63 -16.56
C PRO A 57 9.54 -7.54 -17.28
N ALA A 58 8.29 -7.35 -16.85
CA ALA A 58 7.33 -6.42 -17.45
C ALA A 58 7.19 -6.54 -18.99
N CYS A 59 7.47 -7.72 -19.55
CA CYS A 59 7.44 -8.00 -20.99
C CYS A 59 8.31 -7.07 -21.85
N GLN A 60 9.44 -6.60 -21.33
CA GLN A 60 10.27 -5.61 -22.05
C GLN A 60 11.34 -6.21 -22.97
N TYR A 61 11.56 -7.52 -22.96
CA TYR A 61 12.60 -8.16 -23.77
C TYR A 61 12.02 -8.76 -25.04
N GLN A 62 12.61 -8.43 -26.19
CA GLN A 62 12.19 -9.07 -27.44
C GLN A 62 12.64 -10.54 -27.44
N ASP A 63 11.70 -11.45 -27.70
CA ASP A 63 11.96 -12.88 -27.80
C ASP A 63 12.43 -13.27 -29.20
N LEU A 64 13.70 -13.63 -29.33
CA LEU A 64 14.28 -14.12 -30.59
C LEU A 64 13.67 -15.46 -31.01
N VAL A 65 13.11 -16.24 -30.08
CA VAL A 65 12.53 -17.57 -30.35
C VAL A 65 11.42 -17.52 -31.39
N THR A 66 10.65 -16.42 -31.40
CA THR A 66 9.57 -16.19 -32.35
C THR A 66 10.03 -15.98 -33.79
N LYS A 67 11.29 -15.59 -34.02
CA LYS A 67 11.81 -15.21 -35.34
C LYS A 67 12.72 -16.26 -35.98
N GLY A 68 13.32 -17.16 -35.19
CA GLY A 68 14.26 -18.16 -35.70
C GLY A 68 13.63 -19.52 -36.03
N ALA A 69 14.38 -20.36 -36.73
CA ALA A 69 14.05 -21.76 -36.94
C ALA A 69 14.45 -22.60 -35.71
N MET A 70 13.64 -23.58 -35.31
CA MET A 70 13.91 -24.43 -34.15
C MET A 70 13.88 -25.89 -34.56
N THR A 71 14.76 -26.69 -33.96
CA THR A 71 14.82 -28.15 -34.09
C THR A 71 14.81 -28.78 -32.69
N LEU A 72 13.98 -29.80 -32.48
CA LEU A 72 13.87 -30.54 -31.22
C LEU A 72 14.35 -31.98 -31.41
N THR A 73 14.98 -32.56 -30.39
CA THR A 73 15.35 -33.98 -30.36
C THR A 73 14.61 -34.71 -29.24
N PRO A 74 13.76 -35.71 -29.56
CA PRO A 74 13.50 -36.29 -30.89
C PRO A 74 12.62 -35.42 -31.82
N SER A 75 12.88 -35.49 -33.13
CA SER A 75 12.30 -34.61 -34.17
C SER A 75 10.79 -34.74 -34.42
N ARG A 76 10.10 -35.69 -33.76
CA ARG A 76 8.65 -35.95 -33.95
C ARG A 76 7.75 -35.15 -33.00
N ILE A 77 8.33 -34.23 -32.23
CA ILE A 77 7.64 -33.45 -31.19
C ILE A 77 7.04 -32.18 -31.81
N ASN A 78 5.81 -31.83 -31.40
CA ASN A 78 5.17 -30.58 -31.80
C ASN A 78 5.89 -29.37 -31.19
N MET A 79 6.52 -28.56 -32.03
CA MET A 79 7.29 -27.37 -31.64
C MET A 79 6.43 -26.21 -31.15
N ASN A 80 5.15 -26.17 -31.51
CA ASN A 80 4.27 -25.06 -31.18
C ASN A 80 4.05 -24.96 -29.67
N SER A 81 4.10 -26.08 -28.94
CA SER A 81 3.93 -26.12 -27.48
C SER A 81 5.10 -25.54 -26.68
N VAL A 82 6.25 -25.22 -27.32
CA VAL A 82 7.38 -24.53 -26.67
C VAL A 82 7.35 -23.02 -26.96
N ARG A 83 6.55 -22.60 -27.95
CA ARG A 83 6.42 -21.22 -28.46
C ARG A 83 5.04 -20.62 -28.20
N ASP A 84 4.12 -21.37 -27.62
CA ASP A 84 2.74 -20.94 -27.36
C ASP A 84 2.63 -19.88 -26.25
N ARG A 85 3.73 -19.66 -25.52
CA ARG A 85 3.87 -18.72 -24.39
C ARG A 85 3.06 -19.18 -23.17
N ASP A 86 2.75 -20.47 -23.12
CA ASP A 86 2.12 -21.09 -21.96
C ASP A 86 3.17 -21.86 -21.16
N ASP A 87 3.65 -21.23 -20.09
CA ASP A 87 4.62 -21.82 -19.15
C ASP A 87 4.07 -23.09 -18.44
N PHE A 88 2.79 -23.42 -18.62
CA PHE A 88 2.15 -24.62 -18.06
C PHE A 88 2.04 -25.80 -19.02
N THR A 89 2.12 -25.57 -20.34
CA THR A 89 2.05 -26.64 -21.34
C THR A 89 3.45 -27.15 -21.66
N CYS A 90 3.72 -28.45 -21.41
CA CYS A 90 5.08 -28.97 -21.48
C CYS A 90 5.26 -30.15 -22.45
N VAL A 91 6.33 -30.05 -23.23
CA VAL A 91 6.88 -31.12 -24.06
C VAL A 91 7.70 -32.06 -23.20
N ARG A 92 7.30 -33.33 -23.14
CA ARG A 92 7.99 -34.38 -22.37
C ARG A 92 9.04 -35.11 -23.21
N ASN A 93 9.98 -35.77 -22.53
CA ASN A 93 11.00 -36.64 -23.12
C ASN A 93 11.97 -35.91 -24.08
N LEU A 94 12.26 -34.64 -23.81
CA LEU A 94 13.17 -33.84 -24.64
C LEU A 94 14.62 -34.07 -24.19
N LYS A 95 15.54 -34.25 -25.15
CA LYS A 95 16.98 -34.39 -24.89
C LYS A 95 17.81 -33.19 -25.33
N SER A 96 17.40 -32.53 -26.41
CA SER A 96 18.05 -31.31 -26.87
C SER A 96 17.09 -30.40 -27.64
N ILE A 97 17.39 -29.10 -27.60
CA ILE A 97 16.78 -28.07 -28.44
C ILE A 97 17.90 -27.34 -29.18
N GLN A 98 17.67 -27.05 -30.46
CA GLN A 98 18.54 -26.23 -31.28
C GLN A 98 17.69 -25.12 -31.89
N MET A 99 18.27 -23.93 -31.96
CA MET A 99 17.62 -22.78 -32.54
C MET A 99 18.60 -21.98 -33.39
N ASP A 100 18.16 -21.62 -34.58
CA ASP A 100 18.91 -21.00 -35.67
C ASP A 100 18.28 -19.66 -36.06
N TRP A 101 19.09 -18.66 -36.38
CA TRP A 101 18.64 -17.35 -36.86
C TRP A 101 19.45 -16.87 -38.07
N ASP A 102 18.78 -16.16 -38.97
CA ASP A 102 19.34 -15.70 -40.25
C ASP A 102 20.33 -14.53 -40.10
N ILE A 103 20.21 -13.77 -39.00
CA ILE A 103 21.08 -12.66 -38.64
C ILE A 103 21.84 -13.06 -37.37
N GLU A 104 23.15 -12.80 -37.33
CA GLU A 104 23.91 -13.05 -36.10
C GLU A 104 23.56 -12.04 -35.01
N TYR A 105 23.43 -12.51 -33.77
CA TYR A 105 23.08 -11.67 -32.62
C TYR A 105 24.14 -11.78 -31.52
N PRO A 106 24.50 -10.68 -30.83
CA PRO A 106 25.24 -10.78 -29.58
C PRO A 106 24.30 -11.38 -28.52
N PHE A 107 24.67 -12.55 -28.01
CA PHE A 107 23.89 -13.22 -26.98
C PHE A 107 23.91 -12.43 -25.68
N THR A 108 22.76 -12.35 -25.00
CA THR A 108 22.68 -11.75 -23.65
C THR A 108 22.32 -12.80 -22.61
N TRP A 109 21.09 -13.30 -22.66
CA TRP A 109 20.59 -14.30 -21.74
C TRP A 109 19.39 -15.05 -22.31
N MET A 110 19.02 -16.17 -21.69
CA MET A 110 17.87 -16.98 -22.06
C MET A 110 17.11 -17.46 -20.83
N ARG A 111 15.83 -17.79 -20.99
CA ARG A 111 14.97 -18.36 -19.93
C ARG A 111 14.50 -19.75 -20.34
N VAL A 112 14.56 -20.68 -19.39
CA VAL A 112 14.08 -22.06 -19.53
C VAL A 112 13.06 -22.34 -18.44
N VAL A 113 11.87 -22.82 -18.85
CA VAL A 113 10.79 -23.24 -17.94
C VAL A 113 10.60 -24.75 -18.07
N LEU A 114 10.82 -25.49 -16.99
CA LEU A 114 10.64 -26.94 -16.92
C LEU A 114 9.41 -27.32 -16.08
N ASN A 115 8.85 -28.49 -16.32
CA ASN A 115 7.87 -29.10 -15.42
C ASN A 115 8.52 -29.82 -14.24
N ASP A 116 9.80 -30.17 -14.38
CA ASP A 116 10.58 -30.90 -13.39
C ASP A 116 11.11 -29.94 -12.32
N THR A 117 10.90 -30.26 -11.05
CA THR A 117 11.46 -29.50 -9.92
C THR A 117 12.92 -29.84 -9.66
N ASP A 118 13.42 -30.96 -10.22
CA ASP A 118 14.79 -31.39 -10.07
C ASP A 118 15.65 -31.01 -11.30
N PHE A 119 16.31 -29.86 -11.19
CA PHE A 119 17.29 -29.39 -12.17
C PHE A 119 18.66 -30.08 -12.02
N SER A 120 18.81 -31.12 -11.20
CA SER A 120 20.07 -31.89 -11.06
C SER A 120 20.53 -32.54 -12.37
N LYS A 121 19.64 -32.66 -13.36
CA LYS A 121 19.94 -33.08 -14.72
C LYS A 121 20.82 -32.03 -15.41
N GLU A 122 22.11 -32.32 -15.48
CA GLU A 122 23.15 -31.46 -16.05
C GLU A 122 22.78 -30.92 -17.45
N LEU A 123 22.71 -29.58 -17.56
CA LEU A 123 22.39 -28.83 -18.78
C LEU A 123 23.65 -28.20 -19.36
N SER A 124 23.94 -28.51 -20.62
CA SER A 124 25.04 -27.92 -21.38
C SER A 124 24.53 -27.02 -22.51
N VAL A 125 25.09 -25.82 -22.63
CA VAL A 125 24.72 -24.83 -23.65
C VAL A 125 25.87 -24.62 -24.64
N HIS A 126 25.56 -24.68 -25.93
CA HIS A 126 26.52 -24.47 -27.02
C HIS A 126 25.98 -23.50 -28.06
N PHE A 127 26.87 -22.72 -28.67
CA PHE A 127 26.57 -21.73 -29.71
C PHE A 127 27.31 -22.04 -31.01
N SER A 128 26.83 -21.53 -32.13
CA SER A 128 27.56 -21.55 -33.41
C SER A 128 27.63 -20.15 -34.01
N ILE A 129 28.68 -19.87 -34.78
CA ILE A 129 28.92 -18.59 -35.50
C ILE A 129 28.95 -18.89 -37.00
N SER A 130 28.37 -18.02 -37.83
CA SER A 130 28.28 -18.25 -39.29
C SER A 130 29.64 -18.21 -39.99
N SER A 131 30.60 -17.44 -39.46
CA SER A 131 31.95 -17.29 -40.00
C SER A 131 32.85 -18.52 -39.81
N THR A 132 32.50 -19.43 -38.90
CA THR A 132 33.24 -20.67 -38.63
C THR A 132 32.35 -21.88 -38.88
N LEU A 133 32.44 -22.46 -40.08
CA LEU A 133 31.67 -23.66 -40.49
C LEU A 133 31.69 -24.74 -39.38
N GLY A 134 30.57 -24.89 -38.66
CA GLY A 134 30.33 -26.01 -37.74
C GLY A 134 31.07 -26.00 -36.38
N LYS A 135 31.78 -24.93 -36.00
CA LYS A 135 32.45 -24.87 -34.69
C LYS A 135 31.45 -24.53 -33.59
N LYS A 136 31.17 -25.50 -32.70
CA LYS A 136 30.37 -25.28 -31.49
C LYS A 136 31.23 -24.62 -30.41
N LEU A 137 30.79 -23.46 -29.91
CA LEU A 137 31.37 -22.76 -28.78
C LEU A 137 30.60 -23.08 -27.51
N PRO A 138 31.25 -23.54 -26.42
CA PRO A 138 30.55 -23.73 -25.16
C PRO A 138 30.14 -22.38 -24.55
N CYS A 139 29.08 -22.37 -23.74
CA CYS A 139 28.72 -21.23 -22.91
C CYS A 139 29.83 -20.97 -21.87
N GLN A 140 30.73 -20.02 -22.17
CA GLN A 140 31.83 -19.67 -21.28
C GLN A 140 31.29 -18.96 -20.03
N GLY A 141 31.68 -19.45 -18.85
CA GLY A 141 31.19 -18.91 -17.58
C GLY A 141 29.68 -19.06 -17.40
N GLN A 142 29.11 -20.20 -17.83
CA GLN A 142 27.68 -20.49 -17.71
C GLN A 142 27.17 -20.24 -16.29
N GLN A 143 26.32 -19.24 -16.14
CA GLN A 143 25.68 -18.89 -14.87
C GLN A 143 24.19 -19.15 -14.97
N ILE A 144 23.66 -19.90 -14.01
CA ILE A 144 22.25 -20.29 -13.96
C ILE A 144 21.64 -19.66 -12.72
N SER A 145 20.75 -18.71 -12.91
CA SER A 145 19.97 -18.10 -11.83
C SER A 145 18.63 -18.80 -11.66
N ARG A 146 18.22 -19.04 -10.41
CA ARG A 146 16.91 -19.62 -10.07
C ARG A 146 15.88 -18.51 -9.91
N VAL A 147 14.92 -18.45 -10.83
CA VAL A 147 13.76 -17.55 -10.71
C VAL A 147 12.74 -18.16 -9.74
N ASN A 148 12.41 -19.44 -9.93
CA ASN A 148 11.56 -20.22 -9.03
C ASN A 148 11.89 -21.72 -9.17
N ASN A 149 11.04 -22.62 -8.66
CA ASN A 149 11.26 -24.08 -8.72
C ASN A 149 11.24 -24.68 -10.13
N ARG A 150 10.67 -23.97 -11.10
CA ARG A 150 10.45 -24.42 -12.49
C ARG A 150 11.16 -23.57 -13.53
N THR A 151 11.57 -22.35 -13.18
CA THR A 151 12.12 -21.36 -14.12
C THR A 151 13.57 -21.01 -13.77
N LYS A 152 14.44 -21.05 -14.78
CA LYS A 152 15.85 -20.68 -14.69
C LYS A 152 16.23 -19.70 -15.78
N ASP A 153 17.10 -18.75 -15.45
CA ASP A 153 17.72 -17.84 -16.40
C ASP A 153 19.19 -18.21 -16.58
N ILE A 154 19.67 -18.23 -17.82
CA ILE A 154 21.02 -18.67 -18.18
C ILE A 154 21.75 -17.52 -18.87
N TYR A 155 22.93 -17.22 -18.34
CA TYR A 155 23.85 -16.20 -18.83
C TYR A 155 25.14 -16.84 -19.32
N CYS A 156 25.68 -16.31 -20.41
CA CYS A 156 26.92 -16.77 -21.03
C CYS A 156 27.76 -15.56 -21.40
N PHE A 157 29.05 -15.59 -21.09
CA PHE A 157 29.98 -14.54 -21.51
C PHE A 157 30.54 -14.89 -22.89
N LEU A 158 30.06 -14.21 -23.93
CA LEU A 158 30.54 -14.38 -25.31
C LEU A 158 31.06 -13.05 -25.85
N ASN A 159 32.21 -13.10 -26.54
CA ASN A 159 32.82 -11.94 -27.20
C ASN A 159 32.53 -11.90 -28.71
N GLU A 160 31.57 -12.69 -29.18
CA GLU A 160 31.26 -12.89 -30.59
C GLU A 160 29.74 -12.86 -30.79
N THR A 161 29.30 -12.57 -32.01
CA THR A 161 27.90 -12.73 -32.44
C THR A 161 27.62 -14.19 -32.79
N VAL A 162 26.41 -14.66 -32.53
CA VAL A 162 26.02 -16.08 -32.72
C VAL A 162 24.87 -16.21 -33.70
N SER A 163 24.90 -17.26 -34.51
CA SER A 163 23.84 -17.62 -35.47
C SER A 163 22.96 -18.79 -34.99
N GLN A 164 23.37 -19.48 -33.93
CA GLN A 164 22.66 -20.63 -33.38
C GLN A 164 22.92 -20.80 -31.88
N VAL A 165 21.93 -21.32 -31.16
CA VAL A 165 22.06 -21.83 -29.79
C VAL A 165 21.53 -23.27 -29.70
N SER A 166 22.18 -24.11 -28.89
CA SER A 166 21.72 -25.46 -28.60
C SER A 166 21.87 -25.81 -27.12
N LEU A 167 20.81 -26.37 -26.55
CA LEU A 167 20.77 -26.86 -25.16
C LEU A 167 20.70 -28.39 -25.20
N VAL A 168 21.54 -29.04 -24.41
CA VAL A 168 21.62 -30.50 -24.32
C VAL A 168 21.60 -30.92 -22.85
N TRP A 169 20.65 -31.78 -22.51
CA TRP A 169 20.53 -32.38 -21.18
C TRP A 169 21.11 -33.80 -21.18
N THR A 170 21.71 -34.21 -20.05
CA THR A 170 22.22 -35.58 -19.85
C THR A 170 21.08 -36.61 -19.83
N GLU A 171 19.96 -36.25 -19.20
CA GLU A 171 18.73 -37.03 -19.16
C GLU A 171 17.57 -36.31 -19.85
N THR A 172 16.47 -37.02 -20.11
CA THR A 172 15.30 -36.40 -20.71
C THR A 172 14.56 -35.49 -19.73
N VAL A 173 14.14 -34.32 -20.21
CA VAL A 173 13.41 -33.32 -19.43
C VAL A 173 11.99 -33.08 -19.99
N SER A 174 11.17 -32.39 -19.19
CA SER A 174 9.88 -31.86 -19.61
C SER A 174 9.97 -30.34 -19.74
N LEU A 175 10.14 -29.83 -20.97
CA LEU A 175 10.31 -28.41 -21.28
C LEU A 175 8.94 -27.77 -21.56
N CYS A 176 8.62 -26.69 -20.86
CA CYS A 176 7.37 -25.95 -21.04
C CYS A 176 7.54 -24.74 -21.95
N SER A 177 8.54 -23.91 -21.67
CA SER A 177 8.81 -22.73 -22.50
C SER A 177 10.31 -22.42 -22.55
N PHE A 178 10.71 -21.82 -23.67
CA PHE A 178 12.09 -21.43 -23.94
C PHE A 178 12.09 -20.06 -24.61
N TYR A 179 12.87 -19.14 -24.06
CA TYR A 179 12.95 -17.75 -24.53
C TYR A 179 14.42 -17.32 -24.65
N VAL A 180 14.73 -16.52 -25.67
CA VAL A 180 16.09 -15.98 -25.89
C VAL A 180 16.02 -14.47 -26.05
N SER A 181 16.77 -13.75 -25.22
CA SER A 181 16.74 -12.29 -25.17
C SER A 181 17.42 -11.66 -26.39
N GLY A 182 16.64 -10.87 -27.13
CA GLY A 182 17.12 -9.91 -28.12
C GLY A 182 17.41 -8.52 -27.56
N GLY A 183 17.37 -8.35 -26.23
CA GLY A 183 17.45 -7.06 -25.53
C GLY A 183 16.13 -6.30 -25.48
N ARG A 184 16.14 -5.13 -24.84
CA ARG A 184 15.00 -4.19 -24.74
C ARG A 184 15.34 -2.84 -25.40
N ASN A 185 14.34 -2.12 -25.90
CA ASN A 185 14.55 -0.80 -26.51
C ASN A 185 14.87 0.25 -25.42
N VAL A 186 16.13 0.65 -25.31
CA VAL A 186 16.63 1.63 -24.33
C VAL A 186 16.59 3.07 -24.83
N ALA A 187 16.33 3.30 -26.12
CA ALA A 187 16.22 4.65 -26.69
C ALA A 187 14.86 5.29 -26.43
N LEU A 188 13.85 4.47 -26.12
CA LEU A 188 12.46 4.89 -25.97
C LEU A 188 12.29 6.02 -24.95
N LYS A 189 11.72 7.13 -25.43
CA LYS A 189 11.50 8.41 -24.74
C LYS A 189 12.74 9.01 -24.07
N GLN A 190 13.93 8.60 -24.46
CA GLN A 190 15.16 9.22 -23.97
C GLN A 190 15.33 10.63 -24.57
N PRO A 191 16.05 11.52 -23.88
CA PRO A 191 16.39 12.83 -24.43
C PRO A 191 17.13 12.71 -25.77
N ALA A 192 16.62 13.36 -26.81
CA ALA A 192 17.23 13.39 -28.13
C ALA A 192 17.40 14.83 -28.63
N ARG A 193 18.45 15.07 -29.42
CA ARG A 193 18.72 16.34 -30.11
C ARG A 193 19.06 16.09 -31.57
N GLN A 194 18.93 17.12 -32.39
CA GLN A 194 19.40 17.11 -33.77
C GLN A 194 20.02 18.46 -34.13
N SER A 195 20.85 18.49 -35.17
CA SER A 195 21.60 19.68 -35.60
C SER A 195 20.71 20.89 -35.88
N SER A 196 19.56 20.66 -36.50
CA SER A 196 18.50 21.64 -36.68
C SER A 196 17.13 21.00 -36.78
N ASN A 197 16.09 21.78 -36.49
CA ASN A 197 14.70 21.37 -36.69
C ASN A 197 14.15 22.01 -37.98
N TYR A 198 13.51 21.21 -38.83
CA TYR A 198 12.67 21.72 -39.92
C TYR A 198 11.57 22.64 -39.34
N TYR A 199 11.15 23.67 -40.09
CA TYR A 199 10.29 24.75 -39.60
C TYR A 199 8.87 24.32 -39.14
N SER A 200 8.49 23.05 -39.28
CA SER A 200 7.19 22.54 -38.84
C SER A 200 7.19 22.17 -37.34
N ASN A 201 6.07 22.39 -36.66
CA ASN A 201 5.89 22.15 -35.22
C ASN A 201 5.84 20.65 -34.81
N TRP A 202 6.38 19.74 -35.61
CA TRP A 202 6.23 18.28 -35.36
C TRP A 202 7.43 17.42 -35.77
N ALA A 203 8.43 17.94 -36.48
CA ALA A 203 9.60 17.17 -36.92
C ALA A 203 10.80 17.26 -35.94
N PHE A 204 10.53 17.16 -34.63
CA PHE A 204 11.54 17.30 -33.57
C PHE A 204 12.37 16.03 -33.39
N ALA A 205 13.56 16.15 -32.82
CA ALA A 205 14.44 15.02 -32.53
C ALA A 205 13.77 13.90 -31.70
N SER A 206 12.83 14.25 -30.81
CA SER A 206 12.13 13.28 -29.96
C SER A 206 11.19 12.34 -30.73
N ALA A 207 10.80 12.66 -31.97
CA ALA A 207 9.93 11.80 -32.77
C ALA A 207 10.60 10.46 -33.13
N ALA A 208 11.94 10.43 -33.24
CA ALA A 208 12.68 9.20 -33.51
C ALA A 208 12.79 8.24 -32.30
N VAL A 209 12.23 8.60 -31.15
CA VAL A 209 12.31 7.78 -29.92
C VAL A 209 10.97 7.74 -29.20
N ASP A 210 9.86 8.08 -29.87
CA ASP A 210 8.55 8.14 -29.23
C ASP A 210 7.80 6.79 -29.23
N GLY A 211 8.32 5.81 -29.97
CA GLY A 211 7.77 4.46 -30.10
C GLY A 211 6.71 4.31 -31.19
N ASP A 212 6.52 5.32 -32.04
CA ASP A 212 5.76 5.23 -33.30
C ASP A 212 6.68 4.82 -34.46
N THR A 213 6.59 3.54 -34.84
CA THR A 213 7.40 2.99 -35.94
C THR A 213 6.89 3.36 -37.34
N SER A 214 5.92 4.28 -37.45
CA SER A 214 5.37 4.68 -38.74
C SER A 214 6.39 5.40 -39.60
N SER A 215 6.65 4.85 -40.79
CA SER A 215 7.50 5.49 -41.81
C SER A 215 6.85 6.68 -42.54
N ASP A 216 5.60 7.05 -42.21
CA ASP A 216 4.84 8.11 -42.92
C ASP A 216 5.12 9.50 -42.36
N PHE A 217 6.04 10.21 -43.00
CA PHE A 217 6.37 11.60 -42.66
C PHE A 217 5.14 12.52 -42.57
N GLY A 218 4.11 12.31 -43.41
CA GLY A 218 2.91 13.16 -43.42
C GLY A 218 2.06 13.10 -42.15
N ARG A 219 2.30 12.10 -41.28
CA ARG A 219 1.64 11.94 -39.98
C ARG A 219 2.41 12.56 -38.81
N GLY A 220 3.61 13.05 -39.08
CA GLY A 220 4.48 13.63 -38.06
C GLY A 220 5.18 12.63 -37.15
N SER A 221 5.34 11.38 -37.60
CA SER A 221 6.07 10.33 -36.90
C SER A 221 7.58 10.34 -37.20
N CYS A 222 8.12 11.32 -37.92
CA CYS A 222 9.55 11.34 -38.26
C CYS A 222 10.21 12.68 -37.95
N THR A 223 11.48 12.62 -37.54
CA THR A 223 12.39 13.75 -37.40
C THR A 223 12.84 14.25 -38.76
N HIS A 224 13.22 15.53 -38.84
CA HIS A 224 13.73 16.10 -40.09
C HIS A 224 14.61 17.32 -39.82
N THR A 225 15.87 17.28 -40.28
CA THR A 225 16.79 18.43 -40.19
C THR A 225 16.56 19.45 -41.32
N LYS A 226 17.07 20.66 -41.19
CA LYS A 226 17.11 21.63 -42.29
C LYS A 226 18.12 21.18 -43.35
N GLY A 227 17.87 21.54 -44.62
CA GLY A 227 18.67 21.10 -45.77
C GLY A 227 19.86 21.99 -46.13
N ASP A 228 20.22 22.95 -45.29
CA ASP A 228 21.31 23.90 -45.51
C ASP A 228 22.57 23.62 -44.68
N GLU A 229 22.62 22.50 -43.95
CA GLU A 229 23.68 22.19 -42.99
C GLU A 229 24.82 21.33 -43.58
N SER A 230 26.06 21.50 -43.11
CA SER A 230 27.19 20.69 -43.61
C SER A 230 27.23 19.26 -43.05
N ASP A 231 26.74 19.05 -41.82
CA ASP A 231 26.78 17.78 -41.10
C ASP A 231 25.47 17.53 -40.32
N PRO A 232 24.34 17.28 -41.04
CA PRO A 232 23.07 16.98 -40.41
C PRO A 232 23.20 15.74 -39.52
N ASN A 233 22.85 15.88 -38.25
CA ASN A 233 23.00 14.80 -37.28
C ASN A 233 21.87 14.78 -36.26
N TRP A 234 21.66 13.59 -35.70
CA TRP A 234 20.71 13.30 -34.63
C TRP A 234 21.41 12.48 -33.55
N GLU A 235 21.13 12.75 -32.28
CA GLU A 235 21.77 12.09 -31.15
C GLU A 235 20.80 11.86 -29.99
N VAL A 236 20.83 10.66 -29.42
CA VAL A 236 20.10 10.28 -28.20
C VAL A 236 21.06 10.11 -27.02
N PHE A 237 20.64 10.57 -25.84
CA PHE A 237 21.39 10.51 -24.59
C PHE A 237 20.72 9.56 -23.62
N PHE A 238 21.51 8.74 -22.94
CA PHE A 238 21.02 7.83 -21.92
C PHE A 238 21.27 8.38 -20.52
N SER A 239 20.25 8.30 -19.65
CA SER A 239 20.37 8.74 -18.24
C SER A 239 21.32 7.86 -17.42
N ASN A 240 21.43 6.57 -17.78
CA ASN A 240 22.43 5.62 -17.30
C ASN A 240 23.23 5.11 -18.49
N THR A 241 24.47 4.68 -18.29
CA THR A 241 25.20 4.02 -19.38
C THR A 241 24.52 2.72 -19.78
N VAL A 242 24.60 2.38 -21.07
CA VAL A 242 23.89 1.24 -21.66
C VAL A 242 24.89 0.31 -22.33
N SER A 243 24.72 -0.99 -22.13
CA SER A 243 25.34 -2.03 -22.96
C SER A 243 24.46 -2.27 -24.18
N VAL A 244 24.96 -1.91 -25.36
CA VAL A 244 24.18 -1.94 -26.61
C VAL A 244 24.50 -3.18 -27.44
N ASN A 245 23.44 -3.79 -27.98
CA ASN A 245 23.48 -5.06 -28.69
C ASN A 245 23.23 -4.87 -30.19
N ARG A 246 22.21 -4.06 -30.54
CA ARG A 246 21.82 -3.81 -31.94
C ARG A 246 21.01 -2.52 -32.07
N PHE A 247 20.89 -2.05 -33.30
CA PHE A 247 20.14 -0.86 -33.67
C PHE A 247 19.14 -1.19 -34.77
N LEU A 248 17.91 -0.68 -34.67
CA LEU A 248 16.93 -0.64 -35.76
C LEU A 248 16.63 0.81 -36.10
N LEU A 249 16.88 1.20 -37.35
CA LEU A 249 16.59 2.54 -37.85
C LEU A 249 15.46 2.47 -38.87
N TYR A 250 14.35 3.11 -38.57
CA TYR A 250 13.17 3.18 -39.44
C TYR A 250 13.30 4.39 -40.36
N ASN A 251 13.34 4.10 -41.65
CA ASN A 251 13.45 5.12 -42.69
C ASN A 251 12.06 5.65 -43.08
N ARG A 252 12.04 6.84 -43.68
CA ARG A 252 10.85 7.42 -44.29
C ARG A 252 10.42 6.60 -45.49
N ALA A 253 9.10 6.47 -45.66
CA ALA A 253 8.47 5.83 -46.79
C ALA A 253 7.16 6.53 -47.15
N SER A 254 6.48 6.02 -48.19
CA SER A 254 5.12 6.42 -48.51
C SER A 254 4.16 5.95 -47.41
N ARG A 255 2.93 6.50 -47.40
CA ARG A 255 1.84 6.04 -46.52
C ARG A 255 1.51 4.53 -46.62
N PHE A 256 2.02 3.84 -47.64
CA PHE A 256 1.84 2.40 -47.87
C PHE A 256 3.10 1.59 -47.54
N GLY A 257 4.14 2.19 -46.97
CA GLY A 257 5.40 1.51 -46.62
C GLY A 257 6.31 1.23 -47.81
N THR A 258 6.10 1.89 -48.95
CA THR A 258 6.98 1.78 -50.11
C THR A 258 8.02 2.89 -50.11
N LEU A 259 9.28 2.56 -50.42
CA LEU A 259 10.35 3.55 -50.55
C LEU A 259 9.97 4.62 -51.58
N THR A 260 10.36 5.86 -51.29
CA THR A 260 10.08 7.05 -52.11
C THR A 260 11.39 7.72 -52.50
N SER A 261 11.31 8.74 -53.36
CA SER A 261 12.48 9.57 -53.68
C SER A 261 13.03 10.35 -52.48
N ASP A 262 12.28 10.48 -51.37
CA ASP A 262 12.79 11.12 -50.15
C ASP A 262 13.41 10.11 -49.17
N SER A 263 13.33 8.80 -49.46
CA SER A 263 13.84 7.73 -48.60
C SER A 263 15.37 7.61 -48.69
N ASP A 264 15.97 8.16 -49.74
CA ASP A 264 17.42 8.24 -49.92
C ASP A 264 18.12 9.17 -48.91
N ARG A 265 17.35 9.99 -48.18
CA ARG A 265 17.84 10.87 -47.09
C ARG A 265 18.49 10.14 -45.92
N LEU A 266 18.30 8.82 -45.84
CA LEU A 266 18.99 7.92 -44.91
C LEU A 266 19.96 6.98 -45.63
N GLN A 267 20.59 7.42 -46.72
CA GLN A 267 21.75 6.75 -47.33
C GLN A 267 23.07 7.31 -46.81
N ASN A 268 24.11 6.49 -46.85
CA ASN A 268 25.49 6.82 -46.52
C ASN A 268 25.67 7.44 -45.12
N PHE A 269 24.75 7.17 -44.20
CA PHE A 269 24.88 7.65 -42.83
C PHE A 269 25.99 6.89 -42.08
N VAL A 270 26.47 7.50 -41.00
CA VAL A 270 27.38 6.86 -40.05
C VAL A 270 26.76 6.93 -38.66
N LEU A 271 26.60 5.77 -38.01
CA LEU A 271 26.23 5.67 -36.60
C LEU A 271 27.49 5.63 -35.75
N ARG A 272 27.52 6.35 -34.64
CA ARG A 272 28.63 6.38 -33.67
C ARG A 272 28.11 6.29 -32.25
N CYS A 273 28.82 5.54 -31.40
CA CYS A 273 28.53 5.45 -29.97
C CYS A 273 29.60 6.18 -29.17
N PHE A 274 29.20 6.85 -28.09
CA PHE A 274 30.09 7.57 -27.20
C PHE A 274 29.92 7.12 -25.75
N THR A 275 31.02 7.08 -25.01
CA THR A 275 31.06 6.91 -23.55
C THR A 275 30.88 8.26 -22.83
N VAL A 276 30.79 8.24 -21.50
CA VAL A 276 30.56 9.43 -20.65
C VAL A 276 31.66 10.49 -20.82
N ASP A 277 32.90 10.07 -21.08
CA ASP A 277 34.05 10.92 -21.39
C ASP A 277 34.10 11.36 -22.87
N ASN A 278 33.01 11.14 -23.62
CA ASN A 278 32.84 11.49 -25.03
C ASN A 278 33.86 10.79 -25.97
N LYS A 279 34.40 9.64 -25.55
CA LYS A 279 35.24 8.77 -26.38
C LYS A 279 34.35 7.93 -27.30
N GLN A 280 34.68 7.91 -28.59
CA GLN A 280 33.96 7.11 -29.58
C GLN A 280 34.35 5.63 -29.42
N VAL A 281 33.37 4.75 -29.19
CA VAL A 281 33.59 3.31 -28.94
C VAL A 281 32.96 2.39 -29.97
N CYS A 282 32.07 2.90 -30.82
CA CYS A 282 31.52 2.17 -31.95
C CYS A 282 31.39 3.10 -33.18
N ALA A 283 31.47 2.53 -34.37
CA ALA A 283 31.08 3.20 -35.61
C ALA A 283 30.56 2.17 -36.62
N SER A 284 29.41 2.44 -37.25
CA SER A 284 28.92 1.63 -38.37
C SER A 284 29.70 1.96 -39.65
N PRO A 285 29.86 1.00 -40.58
CA PRO A 285 30.21 1.34 -41.96
C PRO A 285 29.13 2.26 -42.56
N GLN A 286 29.49 2.96 -43.63
CA GLN A 286 28.50 3.72 -44.42
C GLN A 286 27.57 2.74 -45.12
N GLU A 287 26.26 2.94 -44.98
CA GLU A 287 25.22 2.12 -45.62
C GLU A 287 24.79 2.76 -46.96
N PRO A 288 25.23 2.25 -48.12
CA PRO A 288 24.98 2.91 -49.40
C PRO A 288 23.57 2.64 -49.97
N GLU A 289 22.92 1.57 -49.51
CA GLU A 289 21.60 1.16 -50.02
C GLU A 289 20.47 1.84 -49.26
N THR A 290 19.40 2.24 -49.97
CA THR A 290 18.16 2.65 -49.32
C THR A 290 17.36 1.44 -48.85
N LYS A 291 17.10 1.36 -47.55
CA LYS A 291 16.28 0.33 -46.94
C LYS A 291 15.14 0.99 -46.16
N LEU A 292 14.04 0.26 -46.00
CA LEU A 292 12.92 0.70 -45.17
C LEU A 292 13.28 0.65 -43.69
N ILE A 293 14.01 -0.40 -43.29
CA ILE A 293 14.52 -0.60 -41.93
C ILE A 293 15.98 -1.05 -42.04
N TYR A 294 16.88 -0.37 -41.35
CA TYR A 294 18.27 -0.77 -41.21
C TYR A 294 18.43 -1.56 -39.93
N THR A 295 18.91 -2.80 -40.02
CA THR A 295 19.30 -3.61 -38.86
C THR A 295 20.82 -3.61 -38.76
N ILE A 296 21.35 -2.93 -37.74
CA ILE A 296 22.80 -2.83 -37.52
C ILE A 296 23.14 -3.64 -36.28
N VAL A 297 23.98 -4.65 -36.44
CA VAL A 297 24.50 -5.45 -35.34
C VAL A 297 25.97 -5.13 -35.17
N GLN A 298 26.35 -4.63 -34.00
CA GLN A 298 27.74 -4.30 -33.68
C GLN A 298 28.02 -4.64 -32.22
N LEU A 299 29.14 -5.31 -31.98
CA LEU A 299 29.55 -5.70 -30.63
C LEU A 299 30.23 -4.51 -29.94
N VAL A 300 29.48 -3.80 -29.10
CA VAL A 300 29.96 -2.64 -28.36
C VAL A 300 30.42 -3.08 -26.98
N LYS A 301 31.73 -3.13 -26.75
CA LYS A 301 32.32 -3.67 -25.51
C LYS A 301 32.22 -2.73 -24.32
N GLU A 302 32.25 -1.43 -24.56
CA GLU A 302 32.21 -0.39 -23.52
C GLU A 302 30.78 0.17 -23.39
N PRO A 303 30.26 0.38 -22.17
CA PRO A 303 28.97 1.02 -21.95
C PRO A 303 28.90 2.42 -22.58
N VAL A 304 27.80 2.74 -23.25
CA VAL A 304 27.63 3.99 -23.99
C VAL A 304 26.70 4.94 -23.23
N SER A 305 26.96 6.24 -23.33
CA SER A 305 26.10 7.31 -22.79
C SER A 305 25.34 8.06 -23.88
N SER A 306 25.78 8.01 -25.13
CA SER A 306 25.02 8.55 -26.27
C SER A 306 25.30 7.81 -27.57
N VAL A 307 24.34 7.91 -28.51
CA VAL A 307 24.45 7.38 -29.87
C VAL A 307 24.08 8.48 -30.86
N ARG A 308 24.96 8.73 -31.83
CA ARG A 308 24.81 9.78 -32.84
C ARG A 308 24.75 9.18 -34.24
N ILE A 309 23.80 9.62 -35.04
CA ILE A 309 23.64 9.30 -36.46
C ILE A 309 23.94 10.57 -37.27
N ILE A 310 24.81 10.45 -38.26
CA ILE A 310 25.27 11.57 -39.09
C ILE A 310 25.03 11.22 -40.55
N ALA A 311 24.24 12.02 -41.28
CA ALA A 311 24.09 11.81 -42.72
C ALA A 311 25.32 12.35 -43.47
N LYS A 312 25.77 11.64 -44.51
CA LYS A 312 26.94 12.06 -45.33
C LYS A 312 26.62 12.23 -46.83
N HIS A 313 25.35 12.21 -47.20
CA HIS A 313 24.88 12.44 -48.57
C HIS A 313 24.78 13.93 -48.95
N GLU A 314 24.66 14.21 -50.25
CA GLU A 314 24.73 15.56 -50.84
C GLU A 314 23.55 16.48 -50.49
N ASP A 315 22.36 15.92 -50.23
CA ASP A 315 21.13 16.68 -49.97
C ASP A 315 21.07 17.30 -48.57
N LYS A 316 22.05 17.00 -47.70
CA LYS A 316 22.24 17.65 -46.38
C LYS A 316 21.02 17.60 -45.44
N ILE A 317 20.10 16.67 -45.65
CA ILE A 317 18.90 16.46 -44.83
C ILE A 317 18.94 15.08 -44.16
N LEU A 318 18.82 15.01 -42.83
CA LEU A 318 18.59 13.74 -42.13
C LEU A 318 17.11 13.61 -41.78
N THR A 319 16.52 12.45 -42.11
CA THR A 319 15.15 12.08 -41.72
C THR A 319 15.19 10.70 -41.07
N LEU A 320 14.70 10.59 -39.83
CA LEU A 320 14.58 9.34 -39.08
C LEU A 320 13.16 9.21 -38.58
N CYS A 321 12.49 8.09 -38.83
CA CYS A 321 11.13 7.89 -38.32
C CYS A 321 11.13 7.27 -36.92
N GLU A 322 11.94 6.25 -36.69
CA GLU A 322 12.13 5.69 -35.35
C GLU A 322 13.55 5.12 -35.24
N VAL A 323 14.13 5.20 -34.06
CA VAL A 323 15.45 4.68 -33.71
C VAL A 323 15.29 3.82 -32.47
N GLU A 324 15.24 2.50 -32.68
CA GLU A 324 15.25 1.54 -31.57
C GLU A 324 16.67 1.08 -31.30
N ILE A 325 17.10 1.18 -30.05
CA ILE A 325 18.42 0.72 -29.61
C ILE A 325 18.19 -0.39 -28.61
N PHE A 326 18.56 -1.61 -28.95
CA PHE A 326 18.38 -2.75 -28.07
C PHE A 326 19.62 -2.99 -27.22
N GLY A 327 19.40 -3.12 -25.92
CA GLY A 327 20.46 -3.29 -24.94
C GLY A 327 19.90 -3.41 -23.54
N ASP A 328 20.76 -3.19 -22.56
CA ASP A 328 20.38 -3.07 -21.15
C ASP A 328 21.18 -1.96 -20.47
N VAL A 329 20.55 -1.27 -19.51
CA VAL A 329 21.23 -0.32 -18.64
C VAL A 329 22.30 -1.03 -17.81
N VAL A 330 23.40 -0.36 -17.51
CA VAL A 330 24.45 -0.87 -16.63
C VAL A 330 24.16 -0.40 -15.21
N CYS A 331 23.77 -1.33 -14.34
CA CYS A 331 23.50 -1.04 -12.94
C CYS A 331 24.78 -1.08 -12.10
N LYS A 332 24.79 -0.31 -11.01
CA LYS A 332 25.80 -0.42 -9.94
C LYS A 332 25.72 -1.80 -9.29
N SER A 333 26.81 -2.25 -8.66
CA SER A 333 26.85 -3.50 -7.90
C SER A 333 25.67 -3.59 -6.92
N ASN A 334 25.09 -4.78 -6.78
CA ASN A 334 23.88 -5.06 -6.01
C ASN A 334 22.56 -4.44 -6.51
N PHE A 335 22.52 -3.77 -7.66
CA PHE A 335 21.28 -3.22 -8.23
C PHE A 335 20.90 -3.84 -9.57
N TYR A 336 19.60 -3.97 -9.83
CA TYR A 336 19.02 -4.50 -11.06
C TYR A 336 17.65 -3.88 -11.36
N GLY A 337 17.06 -4.30 -12.47
CA GLY A 337 15.73 -3.90 -12.94
C GLY A 337 15.79 -2.83 -14.02
N LEU A 338 14.62 -2.50 -14.57
CA LEU A 338 14.52 -1.61 -15.74
C LEU A 338 15.18 -0.24 -15.53
N GLU A 339 15.10 0.29 -14.30
CA GLU A 339 15.67 1.56 -13.85
C GLU A 339 16.82 1.39 -12.83
N CYS A 340 17.34 0.18 -12.61
CA CYS A 340 18.32 -0.12 -11.55
C CYS A 340 17.88 0.19 -10.11
N ASN A 341 16.56 0.20 -9.84
CA ASN A 341 16.00 0.56 -8.52
C ASN A 341 15.80 -0.63 -7.58
N SER A 342 16.04 -1.87 -8.04
CA SER A 342 15.88 -3.07 -7.21
C SER A 342 17.24 -3.56 -6.71
N SER A 343 17.35 -3.88 -5.42
CA SER A 343 18.57 -4.47 -4.86
C SER A 343 18.56 -6.00 -4.90
N CYS A 344 19.70 -6.66 -5.06
CA CYS A 344 19.82 -8.13 -4.99
C CYS A 344 20.72 -8.55 -3.81
N ASN A 345 20.45 -9.72 -3.21
CA ASN A 345 21.25 -10.25 -2.09
C ASN A 345 22.16 -11.40 -2.54
N CYS A 346 23.24 -11.04 -3.23
CA CYS A 346 24.20 -12.00 -3.75
C CYS A 346 25.12 -12.56 -2.66
N LYS A 347 25.55 -13.80 -2.83
CA LYS A 347 26.51 -14.46 -1.93
C LYS A 347 27.85 -13.71 -1.91
N ASP A 348 28.34 -13.31 -3.07
CA ASP A 348 29.41 -12.32 -3.20
C ASP A 348 28.80 -10.91 -3.27
N LYS A 349 29.11 -10.05 -2.29
CA LYS A 349 28.58 -8.69 -2.22
C LYS A 349 29.24 -7.71 -3.21
N SER A 350 30.33 -8.13 -3.86
CA SER A 350 31.08 -7.31 -4.80
C SER A 350 30.62 -7.46 -6.25
N GLU A 351 29.82 -8.49 -6.55
CA GLU A 351 29.33 -8.76 -7.89
C GLU A 351 28.13 -7.90 -8.28
N SER A 352 27.93 -7.71 -9.58
CA SER A 352 26.71 -7.12 -10.12
C SER A 352 25.72 -8.23 -10.42
N CYS A 353 24.50 -8.14 -9.89
CA CYS A 353 23.43 -9.04 -10.33
C CYS A 353 23.02 -8.76 -11.77
N PHE A 354 22.38 -9.76 -12.37
CA PHE A 354 21.87 -9.64 -13.72
C PHE A 354 20.79 -8.57 -13.79
N VAL A 355 20.98 -7.60 -14.69
CA VAL A 355 20.11 -6.41 -14.82
C VAL A 355 18.65 -6.78 -15.06
N ALA A 356 18.38 -7.82 -15.86
CA ALA A 356 17.01 -8.24 -16.14
C ALA A 356 16.32 -8.73 -14.87
N THR A 357 16.91 -9.71 -14.18
CA THR A 357 16.18 -10.57 -13.23
C THR A 357 16.67 -10.43 -11.79
N GLY A 358 17.78 -9.74 -11.56
CA GLY A 358 18.41 -9.62 -10.24
C GLY A 358 19.08 -10.89 -9.77
N GLY A 359 19.15 -11.91 -10.63
CA GLY A 359 19.87 -13.13 -10.35
C GLY A 359 21.35 -12.87 -10.04
N CYS A 360 21.89 -13.61 -9.08
CA CYS A 360 23.26 -13.44 -8.62
C CYS A 360 24.19 -14.45 -9.31
N PRO A 361 25.28 -14.00 -9.95
CA PRO A 361 26.32 -14.87 -10.51
C PRO A 361 26.86 -15.92 -9.53
N SER A 362 27.03 -15.56 -8.25
CA SER A 362 27.52 -16.43 -7.18
C SER A 362 26.44 -17.25 -6.46
N GLY A 363 25.17 -17.12 -6.87
CA GLY A 363 24.00 -17.63 -6.14
C GLY A 363 23.55 -16.72 -5.01
N CYS A 364 22.44 -17.06 -4.35
CA CYS A 364 21.90 -16.24 -3.27
C CYS A 364 22.69 -16.36 -1.97
N ALA A 365 22.74 -15.27 -1.21
CA ALA A 365 23.27 -15.30 0.15
C ALA A 365 22.50 -16.31 1.03
N PRO A 366 23.15 -16.93 2.04
CA PRO A 366 22.45 -17.82 2.98
C PRO A 366 21.21 -17.17 3.57
N GLY A 367 20.11 -17.93 3.66
CA GLY A 367 18.84 -17.42 4.14
C GLY A 367 17.92 -16.83 3.08
N TYR A 368 18.36 -16.75 1.82
CA TYR A 368 17.59 -16.18 0.72
C TYR A 368 17.53 -17.08 -0.51
N TYR A 369 16.42 -16.98 -1.27
CA TYR A 369 16.20 -17.66 -2.55
C TYR A 369 15.28 -16.83 -3.48
N GLU A 370 14.97 -17.37 -4.66
CA GLU A 370 14.15 -16.78 -5.75
C GLU A 370 14.77 -15.59 -6.49
N GLU A 371 14.01 -15.01 -7.42
CA GLU A 371 14.38 -13.87 -8.25
C GLU A 371 14.87 -12.69 -7.40
N GLY A 372 16.06 -12.17 -7.72
CA GLY A 372 16.68 -11.09 -6.95
C GLY A 372 17.27 -11.50 -5.59
N CYS A 373 17.19 -12.78 -5.18
CA CYS A 373 17.59 -13.24 -3.85
C CYS A 373 16.91 -12.46 -2.71
N LYS A 374 15.64 -12.08 -2.89
CA LYS A 374 14.90 -11.26 -1.91
C LYS A 374 14.01 -12.07 -0.98
N THR A 375 13.65 -13.29 -1.37
CA THR A 375 12.72 -14.10 -0.58
C THR A 375 13.50 -14.85 0.50
N ALA A 376 13.14 -14.65 1.76
CA ALA A 376 13.75 -15.39 2.87
C ALA A 376 13.38 -16.87 2.80
N CYS A 377 14.24 -17.77 3.28
CA CYS A 377 13.98 -19.21 3.24
C CYS A 377 12.61 -19.58 3.84
N PRO A 378 11.87 -20.50 3.18
CA PRO A 378 10.62 -21.00 3.71
C PRO A 378 10.88 -21.79 5.00
N PRO A 379 9.88 -21.88 5.91
CA PRO A 379 10.01 -22.61 7.16
C PRO A 379 10.51 -24.05 6.93
N GLY A 380 11.45 -24.50 7.76
CA GLY A 380 12.06 -25.83 7.63
C GLY A 380 13.24 -25.91 6.65
N SER A 381 13.66 -24.79 6.04
CA SER A 381 14.83 -24.73 5.15
C SER A 381 15.78 -23.58 5.48
N TRP A 382 17.05 -23.73 5.12
CA TRP A 382 18.12 -22.78 5.41
C TRP A 382 19.26 -22.85 4.38
N GLY A 383 20.24 -21.95 4.53
CA GLY A 383 21.46 -21.92 3.71
C GLY A 383 21.30 -21.16 2.41
N SER A 384 22.33 -21.21 1.55
CA SER A 384 22.30 -20.54 0.24
C SER A 384 21.26 -21.17 -0.68
N ASP A 385 20.45 -20.35 -1.33
CA ASP A 385 19.32 -20.77 -2.19
C ASP A 385 18.29 -21.66 -1.47
N CYS A 386 18.32 -21.68 -0.13
CA CYS A 386 17.45 -22.48 0.75
C CYS A 386 17.43 -23.97 0.40
N LEU A 387 18.60 -24.51 0.06
CA LEU A 387 18.76 -25.90 -0.37
C LEU A 387 18.94 -26.89 0.79
N LEU A 388 19.12 -26.40 2.03
CA LEU A 388 19.31 -27.23 3.22
C LEU A 388 18.02 -27.25 4.06
N PHE A 389 17.82 -28.30 4.86
CA PHE A 389 16.63 -28.47 5.71
C PHE A 389 16.98 -28.38 7.19
N CYS A 390 16.06 -27.83 8.00
CA CYS A 390 16.22 -27.73 9.44
C CYS A 390 16.29 -29.13 10.09
N ASN A 391 17.01 -29.23 11.22
CA ASN A 391 17.07 -30.48 11.97
C ASN A 391 15.66 -30.88 12.44
N VAL A 392 15.32 -32.16 12.25
CA VAL A 392 14.01 -32.72 12.64
C VAL A 392 13.74 -32.63 14.16
N ASN A 393 14.79 -32.49 14.97
CA ASN A 393 14.69 -32.37 16.43
C ASN A 393 14.52 -30.91 16.90
N CYS A 394 14.58 -29.91 16.01
CA CYS A 394 14.21 -28.55 16.37
C CYS A 394 12.71 -28.48 16.68
N VAL A 395 12.32 -27.63 17.64
CA VAL A 395 10.91 -27.33 17.89
C VAL A 395 10.26 -26.78 16.61
N ASP A 396 9.12 -27.35 16.21
CA ASP A 396 8.39 -27.07 14.96
C ASP A 396 9.19 -27.24 13.65
N HIS A 397 10.33 -27.93 13.66
CA HIS A 397 11.30 -27.90 12.55
C HIS A 397 11.77 -26.48 12.20
N SER A 398 11.74 -25.56 13.17
CA SER A 398 12.18 -24.17 13.03
C SER A 398 13.68 -24.07 13.26
N CYS A 399 14.38 -23.41 12.36
CA CYS A 399 15.80 -23.12 12.50
C CYS A 399 16.14 -21.78 11.86
N ASN A 400 17.28 -21.21 12.30
CA ASN A 400 17.85 -20.02 11.71
C ASN A 400 18.11 -20.26 10.22
N LYS A 401 17.58 -19.34 9.39
CA LYS A 401 17.55 -19.46 7.94
C LYS A 401 18.93 -19.39 7.29
N GLU A 402 19.93 -18.81 7.97
CA GLU A 402 21.28 -18.64 7.44
C GLU A 402 22.18 -19.84 7.77
N ASN A 403 22.16 -20.30 9.03
CA ASN A 403 23.13 -21.28 9.54
C ASN A 403 22.51 -22.62 9.99
N GLY A 404 21.17 -22.75 10.02
CA GLY A 404 20.47 -24.00 10.32
C GLY A 404 20.35 -24.36 11.80
N GLU A 405 20.75 -23.47 12.71
CA GLU A 405 20.68 -23.67 14.16
C GLU A 405 19.23 -23.61 14.67
N CYS A 406 18.82 -24.52 15.56
CA CYS A 406 17.45 -24.53 16.08
C CYS A 406 17.19 -23.26 16.90
N ASP A 407 16.30 -22.40 16.42
CA ASP A 407 16.02 -21.07 16.97
C ASP A 407 15.02 -21.10 18.14
N LYS A 408 14.11 -22.08 18.14
CA LYS A 408 13.12 -22.33 19.21
C LYS A 408 13.57 -23.38 20.23
N GLY A 409 14.83 -23.80 20.19
CA GLY A 409 15.37 -24.87 21.03
C GLY A 409 15.01 -26.27 20.53
N CYS A 410 15.22 -27.25 21.42
CA CYS A 410 15.25 -28.66 21.08
C CYS A 410 14.07 -29.45 21.67
N ASP A 411 13.29 -30.14 20.82
CA ASP A 411 12.11 -30.88 21.26
C ASP A 411 12.46 -32.30 21.73
N GLY A 412 12.63 -32.48 23.04
CA GLY A 412 13.02 -33.75 23.66
C GLY A 412 14.53 -34.05 23.61
N TYR A 413 15.34 -33.00 23.45
CA TYR A 413 16.81 -33.03 23.41
C TYR A 413 17.38 -31.86 24.25
N SER A 414 18.57 -32.03 24.85
CA SER A 414 19.11 -31.15 25.90
C SER A 414 20.22 -30.20 25.44
N ASP A 415 20.67 -30.29 24.19
CA ASP A 415 21.85 -29.59 23.66
C ASP A 415 21.52 -28.61 22.51
N PRO A 416 20.76 -27.53 22.78
CA PRO A 416 20.58 -26.46 21.81
C PRO A 416 21.92 -25.77 21.48
N PRO A 417 22.12 -25.30 20.24
CA PRO A 417 21.15 -25.27 19.15
C PRO A 417 21.16 -26.51 18.23
N HIS A 418 21.92 -27.57 18.56
CA HIS A 418 22.17 -28.70 17.65
C HIS A 418 21.22 -29.89 17.83
N CYS A 419 20.63 -30.07 19.02
CA CYS A 419 19.60 -31.08 19.32
C CYS A 419 20.01 -32.52 18.96
N GLN A 420 21.18 -32.94 19.44
CA GLN A 420 21.76 -34.27 19.21
C GLN A 420 21.63 -35.19 20.43
N THR A 421 21.55 -34.63 21.64
CA THR A 421 21.51 -35.34 22.91
C THR A 421 20.09 -35.43 23.44
N ALA A 422 19.50 -36.63 23.50
CA ALA A 422 18.14 -36.82 23.99
C ALA A 422 17.98 -36.52 25.49
N CYS A 423 16.78 -36.16 25.95
CA CYS A 423 16.49 -36.02 27.39
C CYS A 423 16.73 -37.32 28.17
N ASP A 424 17.10 -37.15 29.44
CA ASP A 424 17.22 -38.24 30.40
C ASP A 424 15.83 -38.78 30.79
N VAL A 425 15.75 -39.99 31.35
CA VAL A 425 14.50 -40.67 31.72
C VAL A 425 13.69 -39.91 32.78
N THR A 426 14.30 -38.93 33.46
CA THR A 426 13.64 -38.08 34.46
C THR A 426 13.25 -36.70 33.93
N SER A 427 13.51 -36.37 32.67
CA SER A 427 13.22 -35.04 32.09
C SER A 427 12.58 -35.10 30.71
N TYR A 428 11.85 -34.04 30.34
CA TYR A 428 11.13 -33.96 29.08
C TYR A 428 10.90 -32.51 28.62
N GLY A 429 10.39 -32.37 27.40
CA GLY A 429 9.98 -31.10 26.80
C GLY A 429 11.13 -30.36 26.12
N VAL A 430 10.90 -29.08 25.84
CA VAL A 430 11.89 -28.21 25.18
C VAL A 430 13.14 -28.09 26.05
N ASN A 431 14.30 -28.41 25.49
CA ASN A 431 15.60 -28.42 26.16
C ASN A 431 15.64 -29.27 27.44
N CYS A 432 14.73 -30.24 27.58
CA CYS A 432 14.60 -31.10 28.76
C CYS A 432 14.41 -30.34 30.08
N LEU A 433 13.76 -29.17 30.04
CA LEU A 433 13.58 -28.30 31.20
C LEU A 433 12.52 -28.80 32.19
N ASN A 434 11.64 -29.70 31.77
CA ASN A 434 10.61 -30.25 32.64
C ASN A 434 11.06 -31.57 33.26
N THR A 435 10.66 -31.82 34.50
CA THR A 435 10.90 -33.09 35.19
C THR A 435 9.69 -34.01 35.07
N CYS A 436 9.93 -35.30 34.80
CA CYS A 436 8.87 -36.29 34.73
C CYS A 436 8.05 -36.35 36.04
N PRO A 437 6.74 -36.65 35.96
CA PRO A 437 5.90 -36.80 37.14
C PRO A 437 6.46 -37.80 38.18
N VAL A 438 6.35 -37.45 39.46
CA VAL A 438 6.99 -38.18 40.58
C VAL A 438 6.50 -39.64 40.70
N ASN A 439 5.27 -39.90 40.28
CA ASN A 439 4.62 -41.21 40.35
C ASN A 439 4.77 -42.02 39.06
N CYS A 440 5.58 -41.59 38.09
CA CYS A 440 6.00 -42.47 37.01
C CYS A 440 6.81 -43.66 37.59
N ASN A 441 6.74 -44.80 36.92
CA ASN A 441 7.60 -45.96 37.16
C ASN A 441 9.07 -45.66 36.79
N SER A 442 9.95 -46.64 37.02
CA SER A 442 11.39 -46.56 36.71
C SER A 442 11.72 -46.27 35.24
N ASP A 443 10.79 -46.53 34.32
CA ASP A 443 10.96 -46.29 32.88
C ASP A 443 10.80 -44.80 32.49
N GLY A 444 10.43 -43.95 33.45
CA GLY A 444 10.34 -42.51 33.25
C GLY A 444 9.10 -42.07 32.47
N CYS A 445 9.24 -40.93 31.79
CA CYS A 445 8.19 -40.35 30.95
C CYS A 445 8.67 -40.09 29.52
N ASN A 446 7.73 -39.88 28.60
CA ASN A 446 8.03 -39.55 27.22
C ASN A 446 8.75 -38.20 27.15
N ARG A 447 9.97 -38.22 26.61
CA ARG A 447 10.87 -37.08 26.47
C ARG A 447 10.30 -35.83 25.78
N LYS A 448 9.21 -35.92 25.01
CA LYS A 448 8.57 -34.76 24.37
C LYS A 448 7.40 -34.21 25.18
N ASN A 449 6.48 -35.07 25.59
CA ASN A 449 5.19 -34.65 26.14
C ASN A 449 4.96 -34.99 27.62
N GLY A 450 5.92 -35.64 28.29
CA GLY A 450 5.87 -35.87 29.74
C GLY A 450 4.95 -37.00 30.19
N ALA A 451 4.30 -37.70 29.26
CA ALA A 451 3.41 -38.81 29.59
C ALA A 451 4.20 -39.99 30.17
N CYS A 452 3.84 -40.46 31.36
CA CYS A 452 4.50 -41.58 32.00
C CYS A 452 4.30 -42.87 31.17
N PHE A 453 5.34 -43.69 31.03
CA PHE A 453 5.21 -45.02 30.41
C PHE A 453 4.45 -46.02 31.31
N GLY A 454 4.35 -45.71 32.62
CA GLY A 454 3.49 -46.40 33.57
C GLY A 454 3.51 -45.73 34.94
N CYS A 455 2.45 -45.95 35.73
CA CYS A 455 2.29 -45.37 37.07
C CYS A 455 2.67 -46.34 38.18
N ARG A 456 3.23 -45.79 39.27
CA ARG A 456 3.45 -46.53 40.52
C ARG A 456 2.12 -47.04 41.10
N PRO A 457 2.14 -48.12 41.90
CA PRO A 457 0.94 -48.64 42.56
C PRO A 457 0.18 -47.56 43.32
N GLY A 458 -1.15 -47.54 43.17
CA GLY A 458 -2.02 -46.54 43.80
C GLY A 458 -2.30 -45.29 42.99
N TYR A 459 -1.69 -45.15 41.80
CA TYR A 459 -1.88 -44.03 40.88
C TYR A 459 -2.24 -44.48 39.46
N GLN A 460 -2.97 -43.63 38.74
CA GLN A 460 -3.42 -43.80 37.35
C GLN A 460 -3.44 -42.45 36.61
N GLY A 461 -3.78 -42.46 35.32
CA GLY A 461 -3.72 -41.28 34.45
C GLY A 461 -2.42 -41.23 33.63
N THR A 462 -2.36 -40.32 32.65
CA THR A 462 -1.20 -40.16 31.76
C THR A 462 0.01 -39.53 32.45
N GLU A 463 -0.22 -38.81 33.54
CA GLU A 463 0.82 -38.17 34.38
C GLU A 463 0.93 -38.82 35.77
N CYS A 464 0.15 -39.88 36.05
CA CYS A 464 0.16 -40.60 37.33
C CYS A 464 -0.14 -39.71 38.56
N ASP A 465 -0.91 -38.66 38.34
CA ASP A 465 -1.39 -37.68 39.32
C ASP A 465 -2.70 -38.11 39.99
N GLN A 466 -3.47 -38.99 39.35
CA GLN A 466 -4.74 -39.46 39.87
C GLN A 466 -4.55 -40.65 40.80
N VAL A 467 -5.07 -40.55 42.01
CA VAL A 467 -5.16 -41.67 42.94
C VAL A 467 -6.19 -42.68 42.43
N CYS A 468 -6.01 -43.97 42.71
CA CYS A 468 -7.00 -45.00 42.38
C CYS A 468 -8.41 -44.64 42.86
N GLU A 469 -9.40 -44.87 41.98
CA GLU A 469 -10.81 -44.70 42.30
C GLU A 469 -11.24 -45.52 43.53
N PHE A 470 -12.26 -45.02 44.24
CA PHE A 470 -12.81 -45.66 45.44
C PHE A 470 -13.07 -47.16 45.23
N GLY A 471 -12.51 -47.98 46.12
CA GLY A 471 -12.67 -49.43 46.07
C GLY A 471 -11.67 -50.15 45.16
N LYS A 472 -10.66 -49.45 44.59
CA LYS A 472 -9.58 -50.05 43.81
C LYS A 472 -8.19 -49.71 44.37
N TYR A 473 -7.21 -50.58 44.14
CA TYR A 473 -5.84 -50.39 44.60
C TYR A 473 -4.80 -51.09 43.69
N GLY A 474 -3.52 -50.90 44.00
CA GLY A 474 -2.40 -51.62 43.36
C GLY A 474 -1.97 -51.04 42.00
N GLN A 475 -1.20 -51.81 41.23
CA GLN A 475 -0.67 -51.36 39.93
C GLN A 475 -1.82 -51.12 38.94
N LYS A 476 -1.82 -49.95 38.28
CA LYS A 476 -2.87 -49.51 37.35
C LYS A 476 -4.29 -49.49 37.95
N CYS A 477 -4.42 -49.48 39.28
CA CYS A 477 -5.71 -49.49 39.97
C CYS A 477 -6.63 -50.64 39.54
N THR A 478 -6.06 -51.80 39.23
CA THR A 478 -6.82 -52.96 38.70
C THR A 478 -7.36 -53.88 39.79
N LEU A 479 -6.78 -53.84 41.00
CA LEU A 479 -7.20 -54.69 42.12
C LEU A 479 -8.37 -54.02 42.85
N LYS A 480 -9.30 -54.81 43.40
CA LYS A 480 -10.49 -54.32 44.11
C LYS A 480 -10.35 -54.52 45.61
N CYS A 481 -10.66 -53.50 46.40
CA CYS A 481 -10.71 -53.57 47.86
C CYS A 481 -11.62 -54.73 48.32
N SER A 482 -11.22 -55.45 49.36
CA SER A 482 -12.02 -56.54 49.93
C SER A 482 -13.39 -56.05 50.41
N ASN A 483 -14.44 -56.85 50.15
CA ASN A 483 -15.79 -56.60 50.68
C ASN A 483 -15.90 -56.84 52.19
N ALA A 484 -14.86 -57.44 52.78
CA ALA A 484 -14.78 -57.67 54.22
C ALA A 484 -14.34 -56.43 55.01
N CYS A 485 -13.86 -55.37 54.35
CA CYS A 485 -13.56 -54.09 54.98
C CYS A 485 -14.83 -53.36 55.43
N LEU A 486 -14.81 -52.79 56.64
CA LEU A 486 -15.90 -52.00 57.21
C LEU A 486 -16.10 -50.71 56.40
N LYS A 487 -17.32 -50.48 55.90
CA LYS A 487 -17.67 -49.27 55.13
C LYS A 487 -18.30 -48.24 56.07
N ASN A 488 -17.61 -47.11 56.28
CA ASN A 488 -18.20 -45.95 56.95
C ASN A 488 -18.70 -44.98 55.86
N GLY A 489 -19.95 -44.54 55.96
CA GLY A 489 -20.82 -44.13 54.84
C GLY A 489 -20.40 -43.00 53.91
N THR A 490 -19.14 -42.51 53.91
CA THR A 490 -18.66 -41.44 53.02
C THR A 490 -17.16 -41.46 52.64
N SER A 491 -16.36 -42.52 52.84
CA SER A 491 -14.91 -42.52 52.43
C SER A 491 -14.29 -43.90 52.10
N THR A 492 -13.11 -43.90 51.44
CA THR A 492 -12.28 -45.07 51.04
C THR A 492 -12.16 -46.10 52.16
N TRP A 493 -12.63 -47.33 51.92
CA TRP A 493 -12.61 -48.41 52.92
C TRP A 493 -11.34 -49.28 52.87
N CYS A 494 -10.45 -49.05 51.90
CA CYS A 494 -9.12 -49.66 51.86
C CYS A 494 -8.06 -48.72 51.28
N GLY A 495 -6.78 -48.94 51.60
CA GLY A 495 -5.64 -48.19 51.08
C GLY A 495 -5.48 -48.34 49.57
N ASN A 496 -5.27 -47.24 48.84
CA ASN A 496 -5.14 -47.22 47.38
C ASN A 496 -3.87 -47.91 46.85
N VAL A 497 -2.82 -48.05 47.68
CA VAL A 497 -1.56 -48.69 47.26
C VAL A 497 -1.59 -50.19 47.48
N ASP A 498 -2.00 -50.64 48.66
CA ASP A 498 -1.82 -52.01 49.15
C ASP A 498 -3.12 -52.73 49.53
N GLY A 499 -4.26 -52.05 49.51
CA GLY A 499 -5.57 -52.68 49.66
C GLY A 499 -6.00 -52.97 51.10
N ARG A 500 -5.22 -52.54 52.10
CA ARG A 500 -5.50 -52.82 53.53
C ARG A 500 -6.73 -52.08 54.05
N CYS A 501 -7.54 -52.74 54.88
CA CYS A 501 -8.81 -52.18 55.37
C CYS A 501 -8.58 -51.05 56.39
N LEU A 502 -9.02 -49.83 56.06
CA LEU A 502 -8.71 -48.64 56.88
C LEU A 502 -9.57 -48.49 58.14
N HIS A 503 -10.69 -49.22 58.23
CA HIS A 503 -11.71 -49.00 59.27
C HIS A 503 -12.16 -50.29 60.00
N GLY A 504 -11.44 -51.39 59.85
CA GLY A 504 -11.84 -52.66 60.47
C GLY A 504 -12.49 -53.65 59.52
N CYS A 505 -12.90 -54.80 60.06
CA CYS A 505 -13.58 -55.87 59.35
C CYS A 505 -15.08 -55.91 59.72
N ASN A 506 -15.95 -56.36 58.79
CA ASN A 506 -17.37 -56.59 59.07
C ASN A 506 -17.59 -57.74 60.08
N GLU A 507 -18.75 -57.76 60.77
CA GLU A 507 -19.09 -58.62 61.93
C GLU A 507 -18.96 -60.16 61.75
N SER A 508 -18.53 -60.65 60.60
CA SER A 508 -18.25 -62.07 60.30
C SER A 508 -16.78 -62.36 59.93
N TYR A 509 -15.91 -61.37 60.05
CA TYR A 509 -14.49 -61.42 59.65
C TYR A 509 -13.62 -60.88 60.78
N THR A 510 -12.52 -61.55 61.10
CA THR A 510 -11.57 -61.11 62.13
C THR A 510 -10.23 -60.70 61.51
N PHE A 511 -9.58 -59.68 62.07
CA PHE A 511 -8.21 -59.32 61.69
C PHE A 511 -7.24 -60.47 61.97
N GLN A 512 -6.38 -60.78 61.01
CA GLN A 512 -5.10 -61.44 61.27
C GLN A 512 -3.95 -60.49 60.91
N ASP A 513 -2.74 -60.82 61.36
CA ASP A 513 -1.55 -59.99 61.19
C ASP A 513 -1.43 -59.47 59.75
N HIS A 514 -1.31 -58.14 59.60
CA HIS A 514 -1.29 -57.35 58.36
C HIS A 514 -2.63 -56.79 57.81
N ASP A 515 -3.63 -56.56 58.65
CA ASP A 515 -4.83 -55.73 58.35
C ASP A 515 -5.73 -56.25 57.19
N GLU A 516 -5.70 -57.55 56.91
CA GLU A 516 -6.60 -58.22 55.96
C GLU A 516 -7.73 -58.99 56.67
N CYS A 517 -8.96 -58.88 56.15
CA CYS A 517 -10.17 -59.47 56.72
C CYS A 517 -10.53 -60.80 56.02
N SER A 518 -10.49 -61.94 56.73
CA SER A 518 -10.80 -63.27 56.18
C SER A 518 -11.86 -64.05 56.98
N PHE A 519 -12.60 -64.93 56.28
CA PHE A 519 -13.70 -65.74 56.82
C PHE A 519 -13.17 -67.11 57.28
N TYR A 520 -13.59 -67.59 58.44
CA TYR A 520 -13.09 -68.86 59.00
C TYR A 520 -13.79 -70.07 58.38
N SER A 521 -13.11 -70.80 57.49
CA SER A 521 -13.38 -72.21 57.25
C SER A 521 -12.14 -72.95 56.77
N SER A 522 -11.96 -74.13 57.36
CA SER A 522 -10.84 -75.07 57.28
C SER A 522 -10.56 -75.71 55.91
N GLN A 523 -9.29 -76.08 55.75
CA GLN A 523 -8.68 -77.12 54.89
C GLN A 523 -7.88 -76.70 53.63
N ASP A 524 -6.58 -77.02 53.74
CA ASP A 524 -5.69 -77.75 52.82
C ASP A 524 -5.32 -77.24 51.41
N GLY A 525 -4.00 -77.11 51.21
CA GLY A 525 -3.29 -77.82 50.13
C GLY A 525 -2.76 -77.01 48.94
N SER A 526 -1.49 -76.63 48.99
CA SER A 526 -0.59 -76.46 47.81
C SER A 526 -0.03 -77.82 47.33
N PRO A 527 0.79 -77.99 46.24
CA PRO A 527 1.19 -77.14 45.08
C PRO A 527 1.29 -77.84 43.65
N VAL A 528 1.24 -77.05 42.54
CA VAL A 528 2.06 -77.12 41.24
C VAL A 528 1.95 -78.41 40.34
N PRO A 529 2.37 -78.56 39.02
CA PRO A 529 2.88 -77.71 37.90
C PRO A 529 2.28 -77.91 36.45
N LEU A 530 2.75 -77.05 35.50
CA LEU A 530 3.08 -77.18 34.04
C LEU A 530 2.33 -78.09 33.03
N ALA A 531 2.05 -77.50 31.85
CA ALA A 531 2.31 -77.95 30.44
C ALA A 531 1.12 -77.57 29.52
N ALA A 532 1.21 -77.17 28.25
CA ALA A 532 2.26 -76.72 27.34
C ALA A 532 1.54 -76.05 26.13
N VAL A 533 2.10 -74.98 25.57
CA VAL A 533 1.62 -74.28 24.36
C VAL A 533 2.62 -74.54 23.23
N VAL A 534 2.23 -75.30 22.20
CA VAL A 534 2.88 -75.27 20.88
C VAL A 534 1.81 -75.48 19.81
N ALA A 535 1.27 -74.39 19.26
CA ALA A 535 0.43 -74.43 18.05
C ALA A 535 0.28 -73.10 17.27
N PRO A 536 0.39 -71.87 17.83
CA PRO A 536 0.03 -70.68 17.03
C PRO A 536 1.18 -70.02 16.25
N VAL A 537 2.46 -70.36 16.52
CA VAL A 537 3.61 -69.62 15.98
C VAL A 537 3.96 -69.99 14.52
N VAL A 538 3.57 -71.19 14.06
CA VAL A 538 3.83 -71.61 12.66
C VAL A 538 2.77 -71.06 11.69
N LEU A 539 1.57 -70.76 12.16
CA LEU A 539 0.45 -70.34 11.30
C LEU A 539 0.51 -68.85 10.94
N ILE A 540 1.07 -68.01 11.83
CA ILE A 540 1.20 -66.56 11.60
C ILE A 540 2.31 -66.24 10.58
N VAL A 541 3.39 -67.02 10.58
CA VAL A 541 4.52 -66.84 9.63
C VAL A 541 4.13 -67.23 8.20
N LEU A 542 3.27 -68.24 8.03
CA LEU A 542 2.74 -68.65 6.72
C LEU A 542 1.77 -67.63 6.11
N VAL A 543 0.95 -66.97 6.94
CA VAL A 543 -0.01 -65.93 6.48
C VAL A 543 0.71 -64.65 6.05
N LEU A 544 1.78 -64.25 6.74
CA LEU A 544 2.57 -63.06 6.40
C LEU A 544 3.37 -63.23 5.10
N LEU A 545 3.88 -64.44 4.81
CA LEU A 545 4.57 -64.73 3.54
C LEU A 545 3.63 -64.70 2.32
N ILE A 546 2.39 -65.15 2.46
CA ILE A 546 1.38 -65.14 1.38
C ILE A 546 0.92 -63.70 1.06
N LEU A 547 0.77 -62.84 2.07
CA LEU A 547 0.39 -61.43 1.90
C LEU A 547 1.46 -60.62 1.16
N VAL A 548 2.75 -60.87 1.44
CA VAL A 548 3.86 -60.17 0.77
C VAL A 548 3.94 -60.53 -0.72
N VAL A 549 3.76 -61.82 -1.07
CA VAL A 549 3.73 -62.26 -2.48
C VAL A 549 2.52 -61.69 -3.23
N ALA A 550 1.35 -61.63 -2.60
CA ALA A 550 0.15 -61.05 -3.21
C ALA A 550 0.31 -59.54 -3.49
N ILE A 551 0.91 -58.78 -2.56
CA ILE A 551 1.15 -57.34 -2.73
C ILE A 551 2.16 -57.07 -3.87
N VAL A 552 3.19 -57.90 -4.02
CA VAL A 552 4.18 -57.79 -5.10
C VAL A 552 3.57 -58.12 -6.48
N LEU A 553 2.69 -59.13 -6.57
CA LEU A 553 1.99 -59.48 -7.82
C LEU A 553 0.92 -58.45 -8.21
N ILE A 554 0.22 -57.84 -7.25
CA ILE A 554 -0.74 -56.75 -7.48
C ILE A 554 -0.01 -55.47 -7.97
N ARG A 555 1.17 -55.17 -7.42
CA ARG A 555 1.99 -54.02 -7.86
C ARG A 555 2.59 -54.21 -9.27
N ARG A 556 2.99 -55.43 -9.67
CA ARG A 556 3.46 -55.72 -11.05
C ARG A 556 2.34 -55.63 -12.10
N LYS A 557 1.10 -56.00 -11.76
CA LYS A 557 -0.02 -56.00 -12.74
C LYS A 557 -0.67 -54.62 -12.94
N ARG A 558 -0.56 -53.71 -11.96
CA ARG A 558 -1.09 -52.33 -12.06
C ARG A 558 -0.24 -51.42 -12.96
N GLN A 559 1.07 -51.70 -13.12
CA GLN A 559 1.97 -50.95 -14.01
C GLN A 559 1.83 -51.31 -15.50
N GLU A 560 1.14 -52.40 -15.87
CA GLU A 560 1.01 -52.84 -17.28
C GLU A 560 -0.30 -52.35 -17.96
N VAL A 561 -1.26 -51.79 -17.21
CA VAL A 561 -2.59 -51.38 -17.70
C VAL A 561 -2.70 -49.87 -18.00
N GLU A 562 -1.90 -49.02 -17.37
CA GLU A 562 -1.91 -47.56 -17.61
C GLU A 562 -1.14 -47.12 -18.88
N SER A 563 -0.37 -48.01 -19.51
CA SER A 563 0.49 -47.68 -20.66
C SER A 563 -0.17 -47.83 -22.06
N LYS A 564 -1.46 -48.19 -22.17
CA LYS A 564 -2.13 -48.46 -23.47
C LYS A 564 -3.39 -47.64 -23.79
N ALA A 565 -3.82 -46.68 -22.96
CA ALA A 565 -5.14 -46.03 -23.12
C ALA A 565 -5.15 -44.59 -23.68
N GLN A 566 -4.02 -43.99 -24.11
CA GLN A 566 -4.00 -42.56 -24.48
C GLN A 566 -3.53 -42.21 -25.91
N VAL A 567 -3.34 -43.16 -26.82
CA VAL A 567 -2.74 -42.89 -28.16
C VAL A 567 -3.72 -42.99 -29.35
N VAL A 568 -4.99 -43.34 -29.19
CA VAL A 568 -5.87 -43.58 -30.37
C VAL A 568 -7.24 -42.91 -30.24
N LYS A 569 -7.32 -41.65 -30.71
CA LYS A 569 -8.38 -41.09 -31.61
C LYS A 569 -8.60 -39.60 -31.39
N HIS A 570 -7.76 -38.79 -32.04
CA HIS A 570 -8.33 -37.71 -32.85
C HIS A 570 -9.10 -38.34 -34.01
N ILE A 571 -10.29 -37.80 -34.31
CA ILE A 571 -10.77 -37.35 -35.64
C ILE A 571 -12.26 -36.97 -35.46
N GLU A 572 -12.55 -35.67 -35.64
CA GLU A 572 -13.67 -35.03 -36.38
C GLU A 572 -14.92 -35.88 -36.73
N LYS A 573 -16.17 -35.40 -36.79
CA LYS A 573 -16.73 -34.07 -37.12
C LYS A 573 -18.27 -34.07 -36.93
N ASN A 574 -18.88 -32.86 -36.95
CA ASN A 574 -20.24 -32.53 -37.43
C ASN A 574 -21.51 -32.80 -36.57
N ASP A 575 -22.15 -31.66 -36.24
CA ASP A 575 -23.56 -31.30 -36.51
C ASP A 575 -24.75 -31.72 -35.61
N PHE A 576 -25.54 -30.68 -35.29
CA PHE A 576 -27.00 -30.61 -35.07
C PHE A 576 -27.60 -31.06 -33.69
N PRO A 577 -28.84 -30.62 -33.32
CA PRO A 577 -29.15 -29.86 -32.10
C PRO A 577 -30.28 -30.52 -31.27
N LEU A 578 -30.98 -29.70 -30.45
CA LEU A 578 -32.35 -29.85 -29.92
C LEU A 578 -32.59 -30.59 -28.58
N GLN A 579 -32.95 -29.76 -27.59
CA GLN A 579 -34.19 -29.76 -26.78
C GLN A 579 -34.54 -30.90 -25.79
N LYS A 580 -35.10 -30.38 -24.67
CA LYS A 580 -36.23 -30.89 -23.84
C LYS A 580 -35.90 -31.93 -22.77
N GLU A 581 -36.03 -31.51 -21.50
CA GLU A 581 -37.19 -31.69 -20.59
C GLU A 581 -36.97 -32.92 -19.69
N SER A 582 -36.75 -32.76 -18.40
CA SER A 582 -37.74 -32.62 -17.30
C SER A 582 -37.90 -33.94 -16.52
N ILE A 583 -38.56 -33.85 -15.35
CA ILE A 583 -39.05 -34.89 -14.43
C ILE A 583 -38.11 -35.08 -13.20
N ARG A 584 -38.41 -34.44 -12.06
CA ARG A 584 -39.45 -34.70 -11.02
C ARG A 584 -38.99 -35.72 -9.99
N GLU A 585 -38.79 -35.27 -8.75
CA GLU A 585 -39.71 -35.35 -7.58
C GLU A 585 -39.67 -36.74 -6.92
N THR A 586 -39.37 -36.79 -5.63
CA THR A 586 -40.41 -37.16 -4.64
C THR A 586 -40.06 -36.65 -3.23
N SER A 587 -41.10 -36.18 -2.57
CA SER A 587 -41.28 -35.55 -1.27
C SER A 587 -41.52 -36.54 -0.13
N ILE A 588 -41.35 -36.09 1.13
CA ILE A 588 -42.22 -36.43 2.28
C ILE A 588 -42.32 -35.20 3.20
N GLU A 589 -43.56 -34.76 3.47
CA GLU A 589 -43.97 -33.70 4.40
C GLU A 589 -44.25 -34.23 5.82
N MET A 590 -44.31 -33.32 6.81
CA MET A 590 -45.23 -33.45 7.95
C MET A 590 -45.58 -32.07 8.56
N ASP A 591 -46.84 -31.93 8.94
CA ASP A 591 -47.65 -30.73 9.24
C ASP A 591 -47.69 -30.23 10.72
N GLU A 592 -48.11 -28.95 10.88
CA GLU A 592 -49.02 -28.28 11.87
C GLU A 592 -48.82 -28.40 13.44
N VAL A 593 -49.13 -27.47 14.38
CA VAL A 593 -49.64 -26.06 14.53
C VAL A 593 -49.86 -25.71 16.06
N LEU A 594 -49.86 -24.39 16.44
CA LEU A 594 -50.48 -23.64 17.59
C LEU A 594 -49.91 -23.53 19.07
N THR A 595 -49.44 -22.30 19.42
CA THR A 595 -49.75 -21.36 20.59
C THR A 595 -49.59 -21.78 22.08
N ILE A 596 -49.28 -20.95 23.12
CA ILE A 596 -49.18 -19.49 23.44
C ILE A 596 -48.46 -19.29 24.82
N GLU A 597 -47.87 -18.09 25.07
CA GLU A 597 -47.52 -17.39 26.36
C GLU A 597 -46.50 -17.96 27.38
N ASN A 598 -45.36 -17.29 27.61
CA ASN A 598 -45.18 -16.17 28.56
C ASN A 598 -43.68 -15.78 28.74
N ALA A 599 -43.46 -14.52 29.14
CA ALA A 599 -42.18 -13.80 29.14
C ALA A 599 -41.19 -14.18 30.27
N SER A 600 -39.89 -14.22 29.95
CA SER A 600 -38.86 -13.33 30.54
C SER A 600 -37.44 -13.70 30.06
N LYS A 601 -36.67 -12.67 29.68
CA LYS A 601 -35.20 -12.53 29.63
C LYS A 601 -34.36 -13.81 29.75
N GLU A 602 -33.61 -14.15 28.71
CA GLU A 602 -32.20 -14.58 28.80
C GLU A 602 -31.55 -14.60 27.41
N GLU A 603 -30.23 -14.47 27.43
CA GLU A 603 -29.31 -14.10 26.36
C GLU A 603 -29.28 -15.10 25.20
N THR A 604 -29.24 -14.61 23.95
CA THR A 604 -29.00 -15.46 22.77
C THR A 604 -27.51 -15.73 22.61
N GLU A 605 -27.11 -16.87 23.15
CA GLU A 605 -25.88 -17.59 22.86
C GLU A 605 -26.07 -18.42 21.57
N TYR A 606 -25.24 -18.20 20.54
CA TYR A 606 -24.81 -19.23 19.57
C TYR A 606 -23.55 -18.76 18.83
N PHE A 607 -22.39 -18.96 19.46
CA PHE A 607 -21.10 -19.12 18.80
C PHE A 607 -20.46 -20.38 19.37
N ASN A 608 -20.65 -21.53 18.71
CA ASN A 608 -19.93 -22.76 19.08
C ASN A 608 -18.69 -22.92 18.19
N SER A 609 -17.61 -22.30 18.64
CA SER A 609 -16.25 -22.81 18.53
C SER A 609 -15.50 -22.33 19.78
N THR A 610 -14.95 -23.26 20.55
CA THR A 610 -14.33 -23.01 21.85
C THR A 610 -13.22 -21.95 21.80
N PRO A 611 -13.06 -21.17 22.90
CA PRO A 611 -12.34 -19.92 22.92
C PRO A 611 -10.99 -20.07 23.61
N GLU A 612 -9.91 -20.14 22.85
CA GLU A 612 -8.66 -19.50 23.29
C GLU A 612 -8.69 -18.08 22.71
N GLN A 613 -8.99 -17.14 23.61
CA GLN A 613 -9.27 -15.74 23.34
C GLN A 613 -8.10 -15.09 22.59
N GLN A 614 -8.29 -14.79 21.31
CA GLN A 614 -7.62 -13.65 20.71
C GLN A 614 -8.10 -12.41 21.49
N LYS A 615 -7.30 -11.96 22.46
CA LYS A 615 -7.60 -10.75 23.24
C LYS A 615 -7.40 -9.54 22.30
N THR A 616 -8.44 -9.17 21.57
CA THR A 616 -8.43 -8.08 20.58
C THR A 616 -8.80 -6.72 21.17
N SER A 617 -9.35 -6.71 22.39
CA SER A 617 -9.70 -5.49 23.12
C SER A 617 -8.46 -4.83 23.70
N ILE A 618 -8.22 -3.58 23.29
CA ILE A 618 -7.06 -2.75 23.67
C ILE A 618 -7.57 -1.63 24.58
N ALA A 619 -6.93 -1.41 25.72
CA ALA A 619 -7.23 -0.23 26.55
C ALA A 619 -6.78 1.05 25.83
N VAL A 620 -7.55 2.13 25.96
CA VAL A 620 -7.21 3.42 25.32
C VAL A 620 -5.81 3.90 25.68
N THR A 621 -5.40 3.68 26.94
CA THR A 621 -4.06 4.02 27.44
C THR A 621 -2.94 3.19 26.82
N GLU A 622 -3.24 1.99 26.34
CA GLU A 622 -2.27 1.05 25.76
C GLU A 622 -2.19 1.16 24.23
N LEU A 623 -3.05 1.96 23.58
CA LEU A 623 -3.11 2.03 22.11
C LEU A 623 -1.78 2.50 21.48
N ASN A 624 -1.10 3.45 22.11
CA ASN A 624 0.19 3.93 21.63
C ASN A 624 1.24 2.82 21.68
N ASP A 625 1.35 2.14 22.83
CA ASP A 625 2.27 1.02 23.02
C ASP A 625 1.93 -0.13 22.07
N PHE A 626 0.65 -0.42 21.89
CA PHE A 626 0.17 -1.43 20.95
C PHE A 626 0.66 -1.12 19.52
N LEU A 627 0.50 0.11 19.04
CA LEU A 627 0.95 0.51 17.70
C LEU A 627 2.48 0.50 17.55
N LEU A 628 3.23 0.72 18.64
CA LEU A 628 4.69 0.66 18.64
C LEU A 628 5.25 -0.76 18.54
N HIS A 629 4.59 -1.72 19.20
CA HIS A 629 5.08 -3.11 19.29
C HIS A 629 4.68 -3.99 18.10
N HIS A 630 3.71 -3.56 17.28
CA HIS A 630 3.20 -4.36 16.17
C HIS A 630 3.63 -3.80 14.80
N GLN A 631 4.29 -4.64 13.99
CA GLN A 631 4.71 -4.30 12.63
C GLN A 631 3.58 -4.54 11.61
N LYS A 632 3.79 -4.11 10.37
CA LYS A 632 2.81 -4.18 9.28
C LYS A 632 2.25 -5.59 9.07
N GLU A 633 3.08 -6.61 9.23
CA GLU A 633 2.74 -8.03 9.09
C GLU A 633 1.67 -8.45 10.10
N PHE A 634 1.71 -7.93 11.33
CA PHE A 634 0.69 -8.23 12.35
C PHE A 634 -0.69 -7.75 11.90
N PHE A 635 -0.80 -6.51 11.42
CA PHE A 635 -2.08 -5.97 10.94
C PHE A 635 -2.58 -6.73 9.71
N ILE A 636 -1.69 -7.19 8.83
CA ILE A 636 -2.04 -8.05 7.69
C ILE A 636 -2.62 -9.38 8.18
N GLN A 637 -1.95 -10.05 9.12
CA GLN A 637 -2.40 -11.34 9.67
C GLN A 637 -3.73 -11.20 10.41
N GLN A 638 -3.86 -10.19 11.28
CA GLN A 638 -5.09 -9.94 12.03
C GLN A 638 -6.26 -9.64 11.06
N PHE A 639 -6.04 -8.81 10.04
CA PHE A 639 -7.05 -8.52 9.02
C PHE A 639 -7.47 -9.76 8.21
N GLN A 640 -6.52 -10.63 7.86
CA GLN A 640 -6.78 -11.89 7.15
C GLN A 640 -7.57 -12.89 7.99
N SER A 641 -7.42 -12.84 9.32
CA SER A 641 -8.14 -13.71 10.25
C SER A 641 -9.60 -13.30 10.50
N ILE A 642 -10.03 -12.12 10.02
CA ILE A 642 -11.42 -11.65 10.18
C ILE A 642 -12.36 -12.61 9.43
N PRO A 643 -13.34 -13.23 10.12
CA PRO A 643 -14.17 -14.27 9.53
C PRO A 643 -15.06 -13.73 8.40
N ALA A 644 -15.30 -14.56 7.40
CA ALA A 644 -16.34 -14.32 6.42
C ALA A 644 -17.74 -14.53 7.05
N PRO A 645 -18.74 -13.72 6.68
CA PRO A 645 -20.10 -13.90 7.18
C PRO A 645 -20.68 -15.24 6.70
N LYS A 646 -21.43 -15.91 7.59
CA LYS A 646 -22.12 -17.18 7.31
C LYS A 646 -23.61 -16.90 7.08
N ASN A 647 -24.29 -17.73 6.28
CA ASN A 647 -25.74 -17.71 6.06
C ASN A 647 -26.30 -16.39 5.49
N VAL A 648 -25.60 -15.77 4.54
CA VAL A 648 -26.04 -14.56 3.85
C VAL A 648 -26.37 -14.83 2.39
N THR A 649 -27.43 -14.23 1.87
CA THR A 649 -27.86 -14.31 0.46
C THR A 649 -27.72 -12.95 -0.23
N MET A 650 -27.66 -12.94 -1.58
CA MET A 650 -27.52 -11.72 -2.41
C MET A 650 -28.45 -11.76 -3.64
N GLU A 651 -29.50 -12.56 -3.58
CA GLU A 651 -30.32 -12.96 -4.73
C GLU A 651 -30.94 -11.75 -5.43
N VAL A 652 -31.48 -10.81 -4.66
CA VAL A 652 -32.17 -9.62 -5.20
C VAL A 652 -31.20 -8.76 -5.99
N GLY A 653 -30.00 -8.54 -5.47
CA GLY A 653 -28.96 -7.73 -6.11
C GLY A 653 -28.30 -8.41 -7.31
N THR A 654 -28.31 -9.75 -7.35
CA THR A 654 -27.81 -10.55 -8.48
C THR A 654 -28.82 -10.77 -9.61
N SER A 655 -30.09 -10.40 -9.41
CA SER A 655 -31.11 -10.55 -10.44
C SER A 655 -30.79 -9.73 -11.70
N GLU A 656 -31.22 -10.23 -12.87
CA GLU A 656 -30.95 -9.60 -14.17
C GLU A 656 -31.43 -8.14 -14.25
N LEU A 657 -32.57 -7.84 -13.62
CA LEU A 657 -33.15 -6.50 -13.56
C LEU A 657 -32.31 -5.50 -12.76
N ASN A 658 -31.57 -5.97 -11.76
CA ASN A 658 -30.84 -5.15 -10.80
C ASN A 658 -29.33 -5.07 -11.07
N MET A 659 -28.79 -5.95 -11.91
CA MET A 659 -27.35 -6.04 -12.17
C MET A 659 -26.75 -4.73 -12.70
N SER A 660 -27.49 -3.98 -13.52
CA SER A 660 -27.07 -2.68 -14.05
C SER A 660 -26.98 -1.58 -12.99
N LYS A 661 -27.71 -1.73 -11.88
CA LYS A 661 -27.67 -0.81 -10.73
C LYS A 661 -26.44 -1.04 -9.86
N ASN A 662 -25.70 -2.14 -10.02
CA ASN A 662 -24.45 -2.39 -9.31
C ASN A 662 -23.27 -1.78 -10.06
N ARG A 663 -22.51 -0.88 -9.42
CA ARG A 663 -21.29 -0.30 -10.00
C ARG A 663 -20.20 -1.35 -10.20
N PHE A 664 -20.13 -2.33 -9.29
CA PHE A 664 -19.19 -3.45 -9.36
C PHE A 664 -19.97 -4.77 -9.27
N LYS A 665 -19.75 -5.66 -10.23
CA LYS A 665 -20.45 -6.96 -10.30
C LYS A 665 -20.15 -7.88 -9.12
N ASN A 666 -19.01 -7.67 -8.45
CA ASN A 666 -18.57 -8.45 -7.30
C ASN A 666 -18.83 -7.77 -5.95
N ILE A 667 -19.53 -6.62 -5.93
CA ILE A 667 -19.88 -5.91 -4.69
C ILE A 667 -21.39 -5.68 -4.67
N ILE A 668 -22.09 -6.60 -4.01
CA ILE A 668 -23.55 -6.69 -3.98
C ILE A 668 -24.01 -6.60 -2.52
N THR A 669 -25.22 -6.13 -2.27
CA THR A 669 -25.79 -6.10 -0.91
C THR A 669 -26.27 -7.47 -0.48
N TYR A 670 -26.16 -7.77 0.81
CA TYR A 670 -26.87 -8.90 1.40
C TYR A 670 -28.38 -8.62 1.47
N ASP A 671 -29.20 -9.65 1.26
CA ASP A 671 -30.65 -9.48 1.19
C ASP A 671 -31.26 -9.09 2.55
N HIS A 672 -30.69 -9.56 3.67
CA HIS A 672 -31.21 -9.30 5.02
C HIS A 672 -30.98 -7.86 5.51
N SER A 673 -29.94 -7.19 5.00
CA SER A 673 -29.51 -5.85 5.46
C SER A 673 -29.68 -4.77 4.38
N ARG A 674 -30.10 -5.11 3.16
CA ARG A 674 -30.27 -4.12 2.09
C ARG A 674 -31.32 -3.07 2.44
N VAL A 675 -31.15 -1.88 1.88
CA VAL A 675 -32.17 -0.83 1.95
C VAL A 675 -33.30 -1.17 0.97
N HIS A 676 -34.53 -1.18 1.45
CA HIS A 676 -35.73 -1.41 0.64
C HIS A 676 -36.36 -0.08 0.25
N LEU A 677 -36.42 0.20 -1.05
CA LEU A 677 -37.17 1.33 -1.58
C LEU A 677 -38.63 0.94 -1.84
N LYS A 678 -39.55 1.91 -1.78
CA LYS A 678 -40.96 1.65 -2.08
C LYS A 678 -41.14 1.28 -3.55
N ILE A 679 -41.86 0.19 -3.83
CA ILE A 679 -42.19 -0.24 -5.19
C ILE A 679 -43.25 0.71 -5.77
N ASN A 680 -43.01 1.20 -6.99
CA ASN A 680 -44.00 1.94 -7.78
C ASN A 680 -44.09 1.35 -9.19
N THR A 681 -45.08 0.49 -9.39
CA THR A 681 -45.31 -0.21 -10.66
C THR A 681 -45.64 0.75 -11.80
N ASP A 682 -46.38 1.82 -11.53
CA ASP A 682 -46.81 2.80 -12.54
C ASP A 682 -45.65 3.60 -13.13
N LYS A 683 -44.54 3.71 -12.38
CA LYS A 683 -43.33 4.42 -12.79
C LYS A 683 -42.15 3.49 -13.09
N HIS A 684 -42.37 2.17 -13.06
CA HIS A 684 -41.32 1.16 -13.19
C HIS A 684 -40.17 1.34 -12.16
N GLU A 685 -40.48 1.81 -10.95
CA GLU A 685 -39.51 1.97 -9.86
C GLU A 685 -39.58 0.72 -8.96
N GLY A 686 -38.51 -0.10 -8.97
CA GLY A 686 -38.37 -1.28 -8.10
C GLY A 686 -37.93 -0.95 -6.67
N ASP A 687 -37.73 -1.97 -5.83
CA ASP A 687 -37.32 -1.82 -4.44
C ASP A 687 -35.80 -1.84 -4.22
N TYR A 688 -35.02 -2.23 -5.22
CA TYR A 688 -33.59 -2.45 -5.07
C TYR A 688 -32.74 -1.19 -5.24
N ILE A 689 -31.85 -1.00 -4.27
CA ILE A 689 -30.67 -0.14 -4.33
C ILE A 689 -29.50 -0.88 -3.66
N ASN A 690 -28.30 -0.81 -4.25
CA ASN A 690 -27.05 -1.30 -3.66
C ASN A 690 -26.59 -0.41 -2.49
N ALA A 691 -27.32 -0.51 -1.39
CA ALA A 691 -27.01 0.07 -0.08
C ALA A 691 -27.47 -0.89 1.03
N SER A 692 -26.74 -0.93 2.13
CA SER A 692 -27.06 -1.77 3.30
C SER A 692 -27.22 -0.90 4.54
N TYR A 693 -28.19 -1.21 5.39
CA TYR A 693 -28.17 -0.76 6.78
C TYR A 693 -26.96 -1.37 7.47
N VAL A 694 -26.28 -0.57 8.29
CA VAL A 694 -25.11 -0.99 9.07
C VAL A 694 -25.27 -0.48 10.48
N GLU A 695 -25.04 -1.36 11.46
CA GLU A 695 -25.19 -1.04 12.87
C GLU A 695 -24.06 -0.13 13.39
N GLY A 696 -24.44 0.90 14.13
CA GLY A 696 -23.52 1.71 14.94
C GLY A 696 -23.25 1.05 16.29
N TYR A 697 -22.31 1.62 17.05
CA TYR A 697 -22.05 1.19 18.43
C TYR A 697 -23.35 1.23 19.26
N LYS A 698 -23.70 0.09 19.90
CA LYS A 698 -24.95 -0.11 20.68
C LYS A 698 -26.24 0.32 19.96
N ASN A 699 -26.25 0.38 18.63
CA ASN A 699 -27.36 0.89 17.82
C ASN A 699 -27.80 2.32 18.16
N GLU A 700 -26.90 3.12 18.75
CA GLU A 700 -27.13 4.55 19.03
C GLU A 700 -27.16 5.38 17.75
N GLU A 701 -26.25 5.09 16.82
CA GLU A 701 -26.22 5.68 15.48
C GLU A 701 -26.63 4.65 14.42
N LYS A 702 -27.39 5.10 13.43
CA LYS A 702 -27.86 4.27 12.31
C LYS A 702 -27.13 4.67 11.04
N TYR A 703 -26.57 3.70 10.32
CA TYR A 703 -25.86 3.97 9.08
C TYR A 703 -26.52 3.31 7.87
N ILE A 704 -26.35 3.93 6.71
CA ILE A 704 -26.59 3.31 5.41
C ILE A 704 -25.26 3.35 4.64
N ALA A 705 -24.63 2.19 4.47
CA ALA A 705 -23.45 2.04 3.63
C ALA A 705 -23.87 1.81 2.18
N SER A 706 -23.65 2.80 1.31
CA SER A 706 -24.08 2.78 -0.09
C SER A 706 -22.89 2.77 -1.05
N GLN A 707 -23.06 2.18 -2.23
CA GLN A 707 -22.16 2.48 -3.35
C GLN A 707 -22.31 3.96 -3.77
N GLY A 708 -21.28 4.51 -4.42
CA GLY A 708 -21.41 5.78 -5.11
C GLY A 708 -22.36 5.61 -6.30
N PRO A 709 -23.47 6.38 -6.38
CA PRO A 709 -24.50 6.16 -7.39
C PRO A 709 -23.89 6.18 -8.79
N ASN A 710 -24.30 5.23 -9.63
CA ASN A 710 -24.01 5.26 -11.07
C ASN A 710 -25.18 5.90 -11.83
N ASN A 711 -25.01 6.18 -13.13
CA ASN A 711 -26.10 6.70 -13.96
C ASN A 711 -27.41 5.87 -13.91
N ALA A 712 -27.32 4.55 -13.73
CA ALA A 712 -28.49 3.68 -13.62
C ALA A 712 -29.22 3.78 -12.27
N MET A 713 -28.49 4.13 -11.20
CA MET A 713 -28.99 4.18 -9.82
C MET A 713 -29.28 5.60 -9.33
N ILE A 714 -28.78 6.65 -9.98
CA ILE A 714 -28.76 8.01 -9.40
C ILE A 714 -30.13 8.52 -8.93
N ASN A 715 -31.20 8.21 -9.66
CA ASN A 715 -32.57 8.55 -9.27
C ASN A 715 -33.03 7.74 -8.04
N ASP A 716 -32.68 6.45 -7.96
CA ASP A 716 -32.96 5.60 -6.81
C ASP A 716 -32.17 6.06 -5.57
N PHE A 717 -30.94 6.54 -5.74
CA PHE A 717 -30.15 7.11 -4.64
C PHE A 717 -30.81 8.35 -4.05
N VAL A 718 -31.23 9.30 -4.88
CA VAL A 718 -31.96 10.50 -4.39
C VAL A 718 -33.30 10.11 -3.77
N ARG A 719 -33.99 9.11 -4.32
CA ARG A 719 -35.21 8.55 -3.76
C ARG A 719 -34.98 7.90 -2.40
N MET A 720 -33.87 7.18 -2.21
CA MET A 720 -33.44 6.64 -0.91
C MET A 720 -33.27 7.76 0.11
N LEU A 721 -32.57 8.85 -0.24
CA LEU A 721 -32.37 10.00 0.66
C LEU A 721 -33.72 10.56 1.16
N TRP A 722 -34.69 10.66 0.26
CA TRP A 722 -36.04 11.14 0.58
C TRP A 722 -36.87 10.16 1.42
N GLU A 723 -36.89 8.88 1.03
CA GLU A 723 -37.71 7.85 1.68
C GLU A 723 -37.19 7.52 3.09
N GLN A 724 -35.87 7.52 3.27
CA GLN A 724 -35.21 7.25 4.54
C GLN A 724 -35.02 8.50 5.41
N LYS A 725 -35.56 9.66 4.99
CA LYS A 725 -35.47 10.95 5.69
C LYS A 725 -34.02 11.28 6.11
N VAL A 726 -33.10 11.13 5.16
CA VAL A 726 -31.67 11.30 5.41
C VAL A 726 -31.35 12.78 5.61
N GLU A 727 -30.76 13.11 6.75
CA GLU A 727 -30.29 14.46 7.06
C GLU A 727 -28.78 14.62 6.81
N LYS A 728 -28.04 13.52 6.72
CA LYS A 728 -26.59 13.53 6.49
C LYS A 728 -26.14 12.51 5.45
N VAL A 729 -25.29 12.97 4.54
CA VAL A 729 -24.57 12.15 3.57
C VAL A 729 -23.08 12.39 3.72
N VAL A 730 -22.31 11.33 3.96
CA VAL A 730 -20.85 11.33 4.03
C VAL A 730 -20.30 10.68 2.76
N MET A 731 -19.61 11.48 1.94
CA MET A 731 -19.01 11.09 0.67
C MET A 731 -17.49 11.06 0.81
N LEU A 732 -16.88 9.89 0.62
CA LEU A 732 -15.44 9.65 0.85
C LEU A 732 -14.66 9.40 -0.44
N THR A 733 -15.12 9.93 -1.57
CA THR A 733 -14.47 9.75 -2.89
C THR A 733 -14.73 10.95 -3.75
N ASN A 734 -13.75 11.34 -4.57
CA ASN A 734 -13.98 12.30 -5.63
C ASN A 734 -14.83 11.66 -6.74
N LEU A 735 -15.46 12.47 -7.59
CA LEU A 735 -16.24 11.97 -8.73
C LEU A 735 -15.38 11.14 -9.70
N VAL A 736 -14.16 11.62 -9.94
CA VAL A 736 -13.16 11.01 -10.83
C VAL A 736 -11.83 10.96 -10.10
N GLU A 737 -11.17 9.81 -10.15
CA GLU A 737 -9.85 9.58 -9.56
C GLU A 737 -8.99 8.85 -10.60
N ASN A 738 -7.80 9.37 -10.92
CA ASN A 738 -6.90 8.85 -11.97
C ASN A 738 -7.61 8.55 -13.30
N GLY A 739 -8.49 9.47 -13.73
CA GLY A 739 -9.27 9.33 -14.98
C GLY A 739 -10.41 8.30 -14.92
N LYS A 740 -10.63 7.62 -13.79
CA LYS A 740 -11.71 6.65 -13.61
C LYS A 740 -12.87 7.26 -12.82
N ALA A 741 -14.09 7.09 -13.33
CA ALA A 741 -15.30 7.51 -12.63
C ALA A 741 -15.56 6.63 -11.39
N LYS A 742 -15.65 7.27 -10.22
CA LYS A 742 -15.87 6.61 -8.92
C LYS A 742 -17.29 6.79 -8.41
N CYS A 743 -17.91 7.93 -8.70
CA CYS A 743 -19.26 8.29 -8.31
C CYS A 743 -19.84 9.25 -9.35
N ASP A 744 -21.11 9.10 -9.71
CA ASP A 744 -21.80 10.12 -10.50
C ASP A 744 -22.34 11.21 -9.57
N ARG A 745 -22.39 12.45 -10.09
CA ARG A 745 -22.77 13.63 -9.31
C ARG A 745 -24.28 13.67 -9.09
N TYR A 746 -24.71 13.50 -7.84
CA TYR A 746 -26.13 13.47 -7.43
C TYR A 746 -26.64 14.78 -6.79
N TRP A 747 -25.89 15.88 -6.96
CA TRP A 747 -26.25 17.22 -6.46
C TRP A 747 -26.08 18.23 -7.59
N PRO A 748 -26.81 19.36 -7.64
CA PRO A 748 -26.75 20.29 -8.75
C PRO A 748 -25.41 21.06 -8.84
N THR A 749 -24.98 21.42 -10.06
CA THR A 749 -23.87 22.38 -10.30
C THR A 749 -24.35 23.82 -10.21
N ASN A 750 -25.63 24.05 -10.48
CA ASN A 750 -26.32 25.35 -10.39
C ASN A 750 -27.26 25.34 -9.16
N GLU A 751 -28.22 26.28 -9.07
CA GLU A 751 -29.15 26.36 -7.93
C GLU A 751 -29.98 25.08 -7.73
N GLU A 752 -30.52 24.47 -8.80
CA GLU A 752 -31.39 23.29 -8.70
C GLU A 752 -31.25 22.30 -9.87
N GLU A 753 -31.46 21.00 -9.61
CA GLU A 753 -31.46 19.91 -10.60
C GLU A 753 -32.50 18.83 -10.21
N LYS A 754 -33.10 18.16 -11.20
CA LYS A 754 -34.17 17.17 -10.98
C LYS A 754 -33.66 15.75 -11.17
N PHE A 755 -33.88 14.89 -10.18
CA PHE A 755 -33.54 13.47 -10.18
C PHE A 755 -34.81 12.64 -9.98
N GLY A 756 -35.29 12.01 -11.05
CA GLY A 756 -36.59 11.33 -11.06
C GLY A 756 -37.75 12.28 -10.71
N SER A 757 -38.46 11.99 -9.61
CA SER A 757 -39.58 12.82 -9.13
C SER A 757 -39.21 13.89 -8.09
N ILE A 758 -37.94 13.93 -7.68
CA ILE A 758 -37.44 14.80 -6.61
C ILE A 758 -36.51 15.85 -7.23
N LYS A 759 -36.70 17.10 -6.85
CA LYS A 759 -35.79 18.18 -7.20
C LYS A 759 -34.83 18.43 -6.04
N ILE A 760 -33.54 18.56 -6.32
CA ILE A 760 -32.54 18.95 -5.33
C ILE A 760 -32.14 20.40 -5.57
N ARG A 761 -32.18 21.21 -4.52
CA ARG A 761 -31.70 22.59 -4.51
C ARG A 761 -30.46 22.72 -3.62
N LEU A 762 -29.41 23.38 -4.11
CA LEU A 762 -28.20 23.67 -3.33
C LEU A 762 -28.38 25.02 -2.63
N THR A 763 -28.30 25.02 -1.30
CA THR A 763 -28.49 26.22 -0.48
C THR A 763 -27.15 26.88 -0.15
N THR A 764 -26.16 26.10 0.32
CA THR A 764 -24.84 26.63 0.69
C THR A 764 -23.74 25.63 0.38
N THR A 765 -22.55 26.10 0.00
CA THR A 765 -21.32 25.31 -0.11
C THR A 765 -20.22 25.96 0.72
N GLN A 766 -19.55 25.17 1.55
CA GLN A 766 -18.37 25.55 2.33
C GLN A 766 -17.21 24.66 1.91
N ILE A 767 -16.08 25.25 1.51
CA ILE A 767 -14.90 24.53 1.03
C ILE A 767 -13.80 24.66 2.08
N PHE A 768 -13.28 23.51 2.50
CA PHE A 768 -12.14 23.36 3.41
C PHE A 768 -10.98 22.70 2.64
N ALA A 769 -9.79 22.67 3.23
CA ALA A 769 -8.62 22.07 2.58
C ALA A 769 -8.80 20.58 2.23
N ASP A 770 -9.36 19.79 3.16
CA ASP A 770 -9.50 18.34 3.01
C ASP A 770 -10.91 17.88 2.63
N TYR A 771 -11.90 18.76 2.71
CA TYR A 771 -13.30 18.41 2.50
C TYR A 771 -14.19 19.59 2.09
N THR A 772 -15.39 19.29 1.60
CA THR A 772 -16.42 20.26 1.25
C THR A 772 -17.72 19.90 1.97
N ILE A 773 -18.45 20.89 2.46
CA ILE A 773 -19.77 20.71 3.09
C ILE A 773 -20.82 21.44 2.25
N ARG A 774 -21.89 20.74 1.88
CA ARG A 774 -23.01 21.30 1.13
C ARG A 774 -24.30 21.14 1.91
N ARG A 775 -25.12 22.19 1.97
CA ARG A 775 -26.51 22.12 2.46
C ARG A 775 -27.44 22.05 1.27
N LEU A 776 -28.28 21.03 1.22
CA LEU A 776 -29.17 20.76 0.10
C LEU A 776 -30.59 20.51 0.57
N GLU A 777 -31.55 20.78 -0.31
CA GLU A 777 -32.97 20.59 -0.06
C GLU A 777 -33.56 19.65 -1.10
N LEU A 778 -34.28 18.63 -0.64
CA LEU A 778 -35.09 17.73 -1.45
C LEU A 778 -36.52 18.29 -1.52
N ILE A 779 -37.02 18.47 -2.74
CA ILE A 779 -38.34 19.05 -3.02
C ILE A 779 -39.13 18.05 -3.86
N LYS A 780 -40.23 17.54 -3.29
CA LYS A 780 -41.17 16.64 -3.96
C LYS A 780 -42.56 17.28 -4.01
N LYS A 781 -43.20 17.26 -5.18
CA LYS A 781 -44.52 17.89 -5.38
C LYS A 781 -45.55 17.33 -4.39
N GLY A 782 -46.23 18.21 -3.66
CA GLY A 782 -47.27 17.84 -2.69
C GLY A 782 -46.73 17.31 -1.35
N SER A 783 -45.44 17.50 -1.05
CA SER A 783 -44.83 17.15 0.23
C SER A 783 -44.01 18.31 0.78
N SER A 784 -43.77 18.32 2.10
CA SER A 784 -42.87 19.30 2.73
C SER A 784 -41.42 19.08 2.28
N THR A 785 -40.69 20.17 2.04
CA THR A 785 -39.26 20.14 1.73
C THR A 785 -38.48 19.45 2.85
N GLN A 786 -37.53 18.58 2.49
CA GLN A 786 -36.57 17.97 3.42
C GLN A 786 -35.19 18.56 3.18
N THR A 787 -34.37 18.72 4.21
CA THR A 787 -33.02 19.27 4.10
C THR A 787 -31.99 18.24 4.54
N PHE A 788 -30.88 18.14 3.81
CA PHE A 788 -29.75 17.29 4.20
C PHE A 788 -28.43 18.01 3.98
N MET A 789 -27.42 17.56 4.70
CA MET A 789 -26.04 18.01 4.55
C MET A 789 -25.18 16.92 3.91
N GLN A 790 -24.43 17.29 2.89
CA GLN A 790 -23.42 16.44 2.28
C GLN A 790 -22.03 16.86 2.77
N PHE A 791 -21.32 15.95 3.42
CA PHE A 791 -19.93 16.08 3.84
C PHE A 791 -19.06 15.29 2.86
N HIS A 792 -18.21 15.95 2.10
CA HIS A 792 -17.43 15.36 1.02
C HIS A 792 -15.93 15.44 1.31
N PHE A 793 -15.31 14.34 1.70
CA PHE A 793 -13.87 14.24 1.93
C PHE A 793 -13.10 14.07 0.61
N THR A 794 -12.25 15.03 0.27
CA THR A 794 -11.67 15.19 -1.08
C THR A 794 -10.22 14.74 -1.20
N THR A 795 -9.53 14.48 -0.09
CA THR A 795 -8.09 14.19 -0.07
C THR A 795 -7.74 12.71 0.19
N TRP A 796 -8.73 11.81 0.15
CA TRP A 796 -8.45 10.36 0.16
C TRP A 796 -7.94 9.87 -1.21
N PRO A 797 -6.71 9.34 -1.31
CA PRO A 797 -6.13 8.94 -2.60
C PRO A 797 -6.81 7.71 -3.22
N ASP A 798 -6.74 7.59 -4.55
CA ASP A 798 -7.30 6.45 -5.32
C ASP A 798 -6.71 5.10 -4.91
N LYS A 799 -5.38 5.07 -4.68
CA LYS A 799 -4.65 3.90 -4.16
C LYS A 799 -4.15 4.22 -2.75
N GLY A 800 -4.45 3.34 -1.81
CA GLY A 800 -3.99 3.41 -0.41
C GLY A 800 -4.88 4.25 0.52
N VAL A 801 -4.25 4.84 1.52
CA VAL A 801 -4.87 5.66 2.57
C VAL A 801 -4.31 7.09 2.58
N PRO A 802 -5.00 8.08 3.20
CA PRO A 802 -4.41 9.40 3.41
C PRO A 802 -3.05 9.30 4.13
N SER A 803 -2.10 10.17 3.82
CA SER A 803 -0.79 10.16 4.52
C SER A 803 -0.87 10.41 6.00
N SER A 804 -1.94 11.08 6.41
CA SER A 804 -2.11 11.59 7.76
C SER A 804 -3.51 11.25 8.24
N PRO A 805 -3.65 10.61 9.42
CA PRO A 805 -4.95 10.36 10.03
C PRO A 805 -5.66 11.65 10.49
N TRP A 806 -4.91 12.74 10.71
CA TRP A 806 -5.44 13.99 11.27
C TRP A 806 -6.55 14.62 10.42
N GLY A 807 -6.45 14.58 9.09
CA GLY A 807 -7.49 15.13 8.21
C GLY A 807 -8.80 14.33 8.28
N LEU A 808 -8.72 13.00 8.45
CA LEU A 808 -9.92 12.17 8.61
C LEU A 808 -10.59 12.43 9.97
N VAL A 809 -9.82 12.63 11.03
CA VAL A 809 -10.36 12.95 12.36
C VAL A 809 -10.98 14.36 12.39
N ASP A 810 -10.37 15.36 11.73
CA ASP A 810 -10.98 16.69 11.58
C ASP A 810 -12.33 16.60 10.83
N PHE A 811 -12.37 15.82 9.76
CA PHE A 811 -13.60 15.57 9.01
C PHE A 811 -14.65 14.84 9.85
N GLU A 812 -14.26 13.85 10.66
CA GLU A 812 -15.17 13.14 11.57
C GLU A 812 -15.78 14.10 12.60
N GLN A 813 -14.96 14.90 13.28
CA GLN A 813 -15.45 15.90 14.26
C GLN A 813 -16.44 16.87 13.63
N ARG A 814 -16.21 17.22 12.35
CA ARG A 814 -17.09 18.06 11.57
C ARG A 814 -18.41 17.40 11.22
N VAL A 815 -18.44 16.08 10.98
CA VAL A 815 -19.67 15.31 10.79
C VAL A 815 -20.43 15.14 12.11
N ALA A 816 -19.71 14.94 13.22
CA ALA A 816 -20.26 14.75 14.56
C ALA A 816 -20.89 16.03 15.14
N SER A 817 -20.39 17.22 14.78
CA SER A 817 -20.89 18.50 15.31
C SER A 817 -22.32 18.87 14.88
N TYR A 818 -22.87 18.19 13.88
CA TYR A 818 -24.26 18.32 13.48
C TYR A 818 -25.00 17.08 14.00
N PRO A 819 -25.85 17.11 15.03
CA PRO A 819 -26.58 15.90 15.45
C PRO A 819 -27.64 15.49 14.40
N THR A 820 -28.05 14.21 14.39
CA THR A 820 -29.16 13.71 13.55
C THR A 820 -29.83 12.51 14.22
N GLU A 821 -31.14 12.39 14.06
CA GLU A 821 -31.94 11.22 14.48
C GLU A 821 -32.16 10.22 13.33
N GLY A 822 -31.92 10.66 12.09
CA GLY A 822 -32.05 9.85 10.88
C GLY A 822 -30.79 9.02 10.59
N PRO A 823 -30.87 8.05 9.67
CA PRO A 823 -29.70 7.28 9.26
C PRO A 823 -28.69 8.16 8.52
N ILE A 824 -27.41 7.98 8.85
CA ILE A 824 -26.29 8.63 8.17
C ILE A 824 -25.92 7.79 6.95
N VAL A 825 -26.12 8.33 5.75
CA VAL A 825 -25.67 7.66 4.53
C VAL A 825 -24.17 7.87 4.38
N VAL A 826 -23.39 6.81 4.30
CA VAL A 826 -21.94 6.86 4.07
C VAL A 826 -21.62 6.12 2.78
N HIS A 827 -20.94 6.78 1.85
CA HIS A 827 -20.57 6.16 0.58
C HIS A 827 -19.17 6.58 0.11
N CYS A 828 -18.57 5.71 -0.69
CA CYS A 828 -17.38 6.01 -1.48
C CYS A 828 -17.68 5.63 -2.94
N SER A 829 -16.84 4.81 -3.57
CA SER A 829 -17.15 4.23 -4.88
C SER A 829 -17.96 2.93 -4.75
N ALA A 830 -17.42 1.92 -4.05
CA ALA A 830 -18.09 0.64 -3.83
C ALA A 830 -18.95 0.60 -2.55
N GLY A 831 -18.74 1.55 -1.63
CA GLY A 831 -19.43 1.58 -0.35
C GLY A 831 -18.92 0.55 0.67
N VAL A 832 -17.65 0.12 0.59
CA VAL A 832 -17.09 -0.92 1.49
C VAL A 832 -15.75 -0.54 2.13
N GLY A 833 -14.77 -0.07 1.33
CA GLY A 833 -13.42 0.28 1.83
C GLY A 833 -13.41 1.52 2.71
N ARG A 834 -13.30 2.71 2.10
CA ARG A 834 -13.29 4.00 2.81
C ARG A 834 -14.53 4.19 3.69
N THR A 835 -15.70 3.79 3.19
CA THR A 835 -16.98 3.76 3.92
C THR A 835 -16.88 2.94 5.20
N GLY A 836 -16.34 1.72 5.13
CA GLY A 836 -16.16 0.88 6.30
C GLY A 836 -15.15 1.46 7.29
N THR A 837 -14.06 2.04 6.80
CA THR A 837 -13.06 2.69 7.67
C THR A 837 -13.66 3.85 8.45
N PHE A 838 -14.47 4.71 7.81
CA PHE A 838 -15.12 5.83 8.49
C PHE A 838 -16.14 5.38 9.54
N ILE A 839 -17.02 4.42 9.19
CA ILE A 839 -18.02 3.90 10.14
C ILE A 839 -17.31 3.19 11.32
N ALA A 840 -16.29 2.38 11.04
CA ALA A 840 -15.52 1.69 12.07
C ALA A 840 -14.85 2.69 13.03
N LEU A 841 -14.23 3.76 12.51
CA LEU A 841 -13.59 4.78 13.34
C LEU A 841 -14.60 5.38 14.34
N ARG A 842 -15.80 5.72 13.88
CA ARG A 842 -16.85 6.26 14.75
C ARG A 842 -17.30 5.26 15.80
N ASN A 843 -17.52 4.01 15.41
CA ASN A 843 -17.89 2.95 16.36
C ASN A 843 -16.81 2.73 17.43
N ILE A 844 -15.54 2.73 17.05
CA ILE A 844 -14.39 2.59 17.95
C ILE A 844 -14.28 3.80 18.89
N MET A 845 -14.50 5.02 18.39
CA MET A 845 -14.51 6.22 19.22
C MET A 845 -15.61 6.17 20.28
N ARG A 846 -16.82 5.72 19.92
CA ARG A 846 -17.93 5.55 20.88
C ARG A 846 -17.64 4.47 21.91
N GLU A 847 -17.10 3.34 21.48
CA GLU A 847 -16.68 2.28 22.40
C GLU A 847 -15.61 2.75 23.39
N ALA A 848 -14.65 3.54 22.91
CA ALA A 848 -13.60 4.13 23.74
C ALA A 848 -14.15 5.10 24.77
N GLU A 849 -15.09 5.97 24.38
CA GLU A 849 -15.77 6.92 25.27
C GLU A 849 -16.58 6.21 26.37
N ASP A 850 -17.28 5.12 26.02
CA ASP A 850 -18.15 4.38 26.94
C ASP A 850 -17.39 3.43 27.88
N THR A 851 -16.37 2.73 27.36
CA THR A 851 -15.73 1.60 28.07
C THR A 851 -14.27 1.82 28.45
N GLY A 852 -13.62 2.84 27.89
CA GLY A 852 -12.16 3.03 27.99
C GLY A 852 -11.34 1.98 27.24
N LYS A 853 -11.98 1.17 26.38
CA LYS A 853 -11.38 0.12 25.56
C LYS A 853 -11.85 0.22 24.11
N MET A 854 -11.14 -0.45 23.21
CA MET A 854 -11.42 -0.49 21.78
C MET A 854 -11.21 -1.89 21.23
N ASP A 855 -12.13 -2.39 20.42
CA ASP A 855 -11.97 -3.66 19.70
C ASP A 855 -12.14 -3.50 18.19
N PHE A 856 -11.00 -3.34 17.51
CA PHE A 856 -10.93 -3.17 16.06
C PHE A 856 -11.39 -4.42 15.29
N PHE A 857 -11.03 -5.61 15.77
CA PHE A 857 -11.33 -6.87 15.12
C PHE A 857 -12.83 -7.18 15.21
N TYR A 858 -13.40 -7.04 16.40
CA TYR A 858 -14.83 -7.23 16.65
C TYR A 858 -15.66 -6.21 15.87
N THR A 859 -15.28 -4.94 15.91
CA THR A 859 -15.98 -3.86 15.18
C THR A 859 -16.12 -4.21 13.69
N ILE A 860 -15.04 -4.64 13.04
CA ILE A 860 -15.10 -4.97 11.60
C ILE A 860 -15.84 -6.27 11.35
N SER A 861 -15.66 -7.27 12.22
CA SER A 861 -16.39 -8.53 12.14
C SER A 861 -17.90 -8.29 12.16
N LYS A 862 -18.36 -7.31 12.95
CA LYS A 862 -19.76 -6.85 12.97
C LYS A 862 -20.15 -6.11 11.70
N LEU A 863 -19.38 -5.12 11.24
CA LEU A 863 -19.66 -4.42 9.99
C LEU A 863 -19.75 -5.37 8.78
N ARG A 864 -18.95 -6.44 8.76
CA ARG A 864 -18.94 -7.46 7.70
C ARG A 864 -20.14 -8.41 7.73
N GLN A 865 -20.87 -8.50 8.83
CA GLN A 865 -22.15 -9.22 8.90
C GLN A 865 -23.21 -8.47 8.10
N ASP A 866 -23.24 -7.14 8.21
CA ASP A 866 -24.21 -6.29 7.54
C ASP A 866 -23.87 -6.03 6.07
N ARG A 867 -22.59 -5.87 5.73
CA ARG A 867 -22.16 -5.59 4.35
C ARG A 867 -20.81 -6.22 4.05
N MET A 868 -20.69 -6.86 2.90
CA MET A 868 -19.45 -7.54 2.50
C MET A 868 -18.24 -6.60 2.48
N LEU A 869 -17.06 -7.15 2.78
CA LEU A 869 -15.76 -6.50 2.57
C LEU A 869 -15.62 -5.11 3.23
N MET A 870 -16.43 -4.80 4.24
CA MET A 870 -16.29 -3.58 5.03
C MET A 870 -14.87 -3.52 5.58
N ILE A 871 -14.18 -2.42 5.24
CA ILE A 871 -12.73 -2.31 5.24
C ILE A 871 -12.08 -3.34 4.30
N GLN A 872 -11.58 -2.85 3.16
CA GLN A 872 -11.24 -3.70 2.02
C GLN A 872 -9.78 -4.17 2.03
N THR A 873 -8.87 -3.42 2.63
CA THR A 873 -7.43 -3.72 2.62
C THR A 873 -6.83 -3.67 4.02
N ALA A 874 -5.75 -4.43 4.24
CA ALA A 874 -4.98 -4.37 5.49
C ALA A 874 -4.40 -2.97 5.76
N GLU A 875 -4.06 -2.22 4.72
CA GLU A 875 -3.61 -0.82 4.85
C GLU A 875 -4.71 0.09 5.42
N GLN A 876 -5.98 -0.08 5.01
CA GLN A 876 -7.11 0.63 5.61
C GLN A 876 -7.36 0.20 7.07
N TYR A 877 -7.05 -1.05 7.41
CA TYR A 877 -7.16 -1.58 8.75
C TYR A 877 -6.09 -1.02 9.70
N GLU A 878 -4.84 -0.95 9.26
CA GLU A 878 -3.77 -0.28 10.00
C GLU A 878 -4.07 1.23 10.15
N PHE A 879 -4.52 1.87 9.06
CA PHE A 879 -4.89 3.28 9.07
C PHE A 879 -6.05 3.59 10.03
N LEU A 880 -6.98 2.66 10.23
CA LEU A 880 -8.03 2.77 11.24
C LEU A 880 -7.44 2.87 12.66
N HIS A 881 -6.43 2.05 12.99
CA HIS A 881 -5.77 2.13 14.31
C HIS A 881 -5.04 3.46 14.50
N ARG A 882 -4.30 3.91 13.48
CA ARG A 882 -3.63 5.22 13.50
C ARG A 882 -4.64 6.38 13.59
N SER A 883 -5.81 6.23 12.96
CA SER A 883 -6.90 7.22 13.04
C SER A 883 -7.53 7.25 14.43
N ALA A 884 -7.72 6.08 15.05
CA ALA A 884 -8.17 5.99 16.44
C ALA A 884 -7.15 6.61 17.39
N GLN A 885 -5.85 6.40 17.16
CA GLN A 885 -4.77 7.02 17.96
C GLN A 885 -4.89 8.55 17.98
N VAL A 886 -5.05 9.17 16.81
CA VAL A 886 -5.28 10.63 16.72
C VAL A 886 -6.61 11.02 17.37
N ALA A 887 -7.67 10.26 17.13
CA ALA A 887 -8.97 10.54 17.72
C ALA A 887 -8.91 10.55 19.25
N MET A 888 -8.19 9.62 19.88
CA MET A 888 -8.04 9.56 21.34
C MET A 888 -7.36 10.81 21.93
N VAL A 889 -6.42 11.43 21.19
CA VAL A 889 -5.82 12.72 21.59
C VAL A 889 -6.83 13.87 21.48
N CYS A 890 -7.79 13.77 20.57
CA CYS A 890 -8.74 14.84 20.28
C CYS A 890 -10.07 14.72 21.05
N ILE A 891 -10.44 13.53 21.52
CA ILE A 891 -11.69 13.29 22.25
C ILE A 891 -11.76 14.17 23.50
N GLY A 892 -12.91 14.82 23.72
CA GLY A 892 -13.15 15.70 24.86
C GLY A 892 -12.33 17.01 24.87
N THR A 893 -11.59 17.32 23.81
CA THR A 893 -10.78 18.54 23.72
C THR A 893 -11.43 19.65 22.89
N THR A 894 -12.48 19.32 22.12
CA THR A 894 -13.24 20.28 21.31
C THR A 894 -14.03 21.24 22.19
N ILE A 895 -13.85 22.54 21.95
CA ILE A 895 -14.51 23.61 22.70
C ILE A 895 -15.10 24.66 21.76
N THR A 896 -16.07 25.42 22.25
CA THR A 896 -16.49 26.65 21.56
C THR A 896 -15.60 27.81 21.96
N ALA A 897 -15.62 28.91 21.19
CA ALA A 897 -14.92 30.14 21.55
C ALA A 897 -15.27 30.61 22.99
N LYS A 898 -16.53 30.47 23.42
CA LYS A 898 -16.98 30.82 24.78
C LYS A 898 -16.30 29.94 25.85
N GLY A 899 -16.04 28.67 25.54
CA GLY A 899 -15.46 27.68 26.45
C GLY A 899 -13.96 27.80 26.74
N ILE A 900 -13.21 28.65 26.01
CA ILE A 900 -11.74 28.73 26.13
C ILE A 900 -11.25 28.99 27.56
N ALA A 901 -11.87 29.92 28.29
CA ALA A 901 -11.47 30.24 29.67
C ALA A 901 -11.62 29.03 30.61
N ASN A 902 -12.74 28.30 30.48
CA ASN A 902 -12.98 27.10 31.28
C ASN A 902 -12.00 25.99 30.89
N ARG A 903 -11.66 25.87 29.60
CA ARG A 903 -10.67 24.89 29.13
C ARG A 903 -9.30 25.16 29.73
N ILE A 904 -8.84 26.42 29.75
CA ILE A 904 -7.54 26.78 30.35
C ILE A 904 -7.52 26.40 31.83
N LYS A 905 -8.56 26.76 32.59
CA LYS A 905 -8.68 26.39 34.01
C LYS A 905 -8.65 24.88 34.21
N HIS A 906 -9.34 24.13 33.35
CA HIS A 906 -9.31 22.67 33.40
C HIS A 906 -7.91 22.13 33.10
N LEU A 907 -7.23 22.64 32.08
CA LEU A 907 -5.88 22.22 31.68
C LEU A 907 -4.81 22.51 32.74
N GLU A 908 -5.05 23.45 33.66
CA GLU A 908 -4.17 23.73 34.81
C GLU A 908 -4.32 22.71 35.95
N THR A 909 -5.31 21.82 35.90
CA THR A 909 -5.49 20.76 36.91
C THR A 909 -4.27 19.84 36.92
N VAL A 910 -3.72 19.61 38.12
CA VAL A 910 -2.58 18.71 38.35
C VAL A 910 -3.07 17.28 38.55
N LEU A 911 -2.53 16.35 37.78
CA LEU A 911 -2.79 14.92 37.88
C LEU A 911 -2.01 14.30 39.05
N PRO A 912 -2.37 13.09 39.51
CA PRO A 912 -1.61 12.35 40.53
C PRO A 912 -0.13 12.14 40.18
N SER A 913 0.22 12.16 38.88
CA SER A 913 1.60 12.08 38.39
C SER A 913 2.42 13.35 38.61
N GLY A 914 1.83 14.44 39.11
CA GLY A 914 2.47 15.74 39.28
C GLY A 914 2.46 16.63 38.02
N LYS A 915 2.05 16.09 36.86
CA LYS A 915 1.88 16.85 35.61
C LYS A 915 0.51 17.51 35.54
N THR A 916 0.43 18.67 34.91
CA THR A 916 -0.83 19.32 34.53
C THR A 916 -1.49 18.60 33.35
N LEU A 917 -2.81 18.75 33.21
CA LEU A 917 -3.53 18.26 32.02
C LEU A 917 -3.02 18.90 30.72
N MET A 918 -2.52 20.14 30.75
CA MET A 918 -1.87 20.77 29.60
C MET A 918 -0.57 20.08 29.19
N GLU A 919 0.26 19.68 30.17
CA GLU A 919 1.48 18.91 29.91
C GLU A 919 1.15 17.57 29.29
N LYS A 920 0.14 16.88 29.83
CA LYS A 920 -0.33 15.61 29.26
C LYS A 920 -0.84 15.78 27.83
N GLU A 921 -1.71 16.76 27.57
CA GLU A 921 -2.24 17.03 26.22
C GLU A 921 -1.11 17.34 25.22
N TYR A 922 -0.12 18.14 25.61
CA TYR A 922 1.03 18.46 24.77
C TYR A 922 1.91 17.22 24.50
N GLU A 923 2.16 16.39 25.52
CA GLU A 923 2.91 15.13 25.37
C GLU A 923 2.18 14.15 24.43
N ASP A 924 0.86 14.00 24.60
CA ASP A 924 0.03 13.11 23.79
C ASP A 924 0.04 13.54 22.31
N VAL A 925 -0.07 14.85 22.02
CA VAL A 925 0.06 15.38 20.66
C VAL A 925 1.44 15.11 20.07
N CYS A 926 2.51 15.29 20.84
CA CYS A 926 3.88 15.03 20.37
C CYS A 926 4.11 13.55 20.08
N ASN A 927 3.65 12.65 20.95
CA ASN A 927 3.81 11.20 20.81
C ASN A 927 3.11 10.63 19.56
N VAL A 928 2.01 11.24 19.11
CA VAL A 928 1.30 10.83 17.89
C VAL A 928 1.86 11.49 16.62
N SER A 929 2.58 12.61 16.76
CA SER A 929 3.12 13.38 15.63
C SER A 929 4.54 12.97 15.22
N GLU A 930 5.29 12.30 16.09
CA GLU A 930 6.57 11.69 15.76
C GLU A 930 6.32 10.42 14.94
N ASP A 931 6.87 10.34 13.72
CA ASP A 931 6.91 9.06 12.98
C ASP A 931 7.72 8.07 13.84
N ASN A 932 7.03 7.17 14.54
CA ASN A 932 7.61 6.19 15.47
C ASN A 932 8.64 5.24 14.83
N HIS A 933 8.89 5.34 13.53
CA HIS A 933 10.05 4.74 12.87
C HIS A 933 11.40 5.34 13.32
N LEU A 934 11.40 6.50 14.00
CA LEU A 934 12.62 7.14 14.51
C LEU A 934 13.01 6.71 15.93
N ARG A 935 12.07 6.23 16.77
CA ARG A 935 12.37 5.85 18.18
C ARG A 935 13.01 4.47 18.35
N ASN A 936 12.79 3.53 17.41
CA ASN A 936 13.36 2.17 17.49
C ASN A 936 14.83 2.05 17.04
N ARG A 937 15.60 3.15 16.98
CA ARG A 937 17.04 3.14 16.66
C ARG A 937 17.95 3.53 17.81
N ASP A 938 17.42 3.98 18.94
CA ASP A 938 18.24 4.55 20.01
C ASP A 938 18.56 3.58 21.16
N ALA A 939 18.28 2.27 21.02
CA ALA A 939 18.54 1.28 22.07
C ALA A 939 19.47 0.11 21.69
N ASP A 940 19.74 -0.15 20.41
CA ASP A 940 20.68 -1.21 19.99
C ASP A 940 21.46 -0.79 18.74
N SER A 941 22.79 -0.83 18.82
CA SER A 941 23.83 -0.52 17.82
C SER A 941 24.32 0.94 17.72
N GLU A 942 25.40 1.21 18.48
CA GLU A 942 26.46 2.14 18.06
C GLU A 942 27.06 1.60 16.74
N GLU A 943 26.72 2.27 15.63
CA GLU A 943 27.21 2.14 14.23
C GLU A 943 26.08 1.87 13.20
N ASN A 944 25.03 2.71 13.16
CA ASN A 944 24.29 2.95 11.90
C ASN A 944 23.26 4.12 11.92
N THR A 945 23.60 5.27 12.49
CA THR A 945 22.74 6.48 12.41
C THR A 945 22.91 7.31 11.13
N GLU A 946 23.54 6.77 10.07
CA GLU A 946 23.77 7.47 8.79
C GLU A 946 23.09 6.82 7.55
N SER A 947 21.97 6.09 7.68
CA SER A 947 21.37 5.36 6.55
C SER A 947 19.88 5.58 6.23
N ILE A 948 19.21 6.62 6.74
CA ILE A 948 17.86 7.01 6.24
C ILE A 948 17.83 8.34 5.48
N TYR A 949 18.93 9.08 5.46
CA TYR A 949 19.08 10.22 4.56
C TYR A 949 20.28 9.97 3.63
N GLN A 950 19.97 9.55 2.39
CA GLN A 950 20.60 9.91 1.10
C GLN A 950 21.15 8.80 0.20
N ASN A 951 20.81 8.94 -1.09
CA ASN A 951 21.76 8.77 -2.20
C ASN A 951 23.02 9.61 -1.92
N LYS A 952 24.07 8.96 -1.40
CA LYS A 952 25.29 9.63 -0.90
C LYS A 952 26.22 10.19 -1.99
N GLU A 953 25.90 10.01 -3.27
CA GLU A 953 26.68 10.60 -4.37
C GLU A 953 26.09 11.90 -4.95
N THR A 954 24.80 12.20 -4.73
CA THR A 954 24.20 13.49 -5.13
C THR A 954 24.29 14.54 -4.02
N PHE A 955 24.47 14.10 -2.77
CA PHE A 955 24.30 14.96 -1.60
C PHE A 955 25.53 15.76 -1.17
N SER A 956 26.71 15.47 -1.72
CA SER A 956 27.94 16.19 -1.36
C SER A 956 28.09 17.55 -2.02
N LEU A 957 27.22 17.93 -2.97
CA LEU A 957 27.15 19.29 -3.51
C LEU A 957 26.10 20.20 -2.84
N GLU A 958 25.07 19.65 -2.20
CA GLU A 958 23.94 20.43 -1.64
C GLU A 958 24.15 20.86 -0.18
N MET A 959 25.14 20.31 0.53
CA MET A 959 25.44 20.60 1.94
C MET A 959 26.03 21.99 2.23
N LYS A 960 26.15 22.89 1.24
CA LYS A 960 26.66 24.26 1.46
C LYS A 960 25.58 25.31 1.73
N THR A 961 24.30 24.95 1.74
CA THR A 961 23.20 25.95 1.62
C THR A 961 22.20 25.99 2.79
N ASP A 962 22.15 24.97 3.66
CA ASP A 962 21.18 24.87 4.77
C ASP A 962 21.78 25.31 6.13
N ARG A 963 20.98 25.96 6.98
CA ARG A 963 21.40 26.41 8.33
C ARG A 963 21.25 25.34 9.41
N SER A 964 20.39 24.36 9.20
CA SER A 964 20.12 23.30 10.17
C SER A 964 20.09 21.96 9.44
N LEU A 965 21.19 21.22 9.53
CA LEU A 965 21.35 19.90 8.90
C LEU A 965 20.32 18.86 9.40
N GLU A 966 19.68 19.14 10.54
CA GLU A 966 18.73 18.27 11.24
C GLU A 966 17.26 18.49 10.84
N ILE A 967 16.87 19.67 10.33
CA ILE A 967 15.47 20.01 10.05
C ILE A 967 15.24 20.00 8.54
N LYS A 968 14.82 18.87 7.98
CA LYS A 968 14.57 18.72 6.53
C LYS A 968 13.08 18.58 6.22
N PRO A 969 12.58 19.18 5.12
CA PRO A 969 11.18 19.02 4.73
C PRO A 969 10.89 17.57 4.36
N LYS A 970 9.74 17.03 4.78
CA LYS A 970 9.26 15.74 4.27
C LYS A 970 8.93 15.89 2.78
N GLU A 971 9.39 14.96 1.94
CA GLU A 971 9.31 15.04 0.47
C GLU A 971 7.90 15.39 -0.05
N ARG A 972 6.86 14.83 0.56
CA ARG A 972 5.46 15.08 0.19
C ARG A 972 5.01 16.53 0.34
N TYR A 973 5.53 17.23 1.34
CA TYR A 973 5.12 18.60 1.67
C TYR A 973 6.14 19.63 1.21
N ARG A 974 7.27 19.21 0.62
CA ARG A 974 8.31 20.15 0.23
C ARG A 974 7.84 21.07 -0.88
N VAL A 975 8.33 22.30 -0.85
CA VAL A 975 8.22 23.22 -1.98
C VAL A 975 9.13 22.71 -3.11
N GLN A 976 8.61 22.67 -4.34
CA GLN A 976 9.35 22.25 -5.52
C GLN A 976 9.63 23.46 -6.40
N LEU A 977 10.90 23.72 -6.73
CA LEU A 977 11.32 24.83 -7.59
C LEU A 977 11.60 24.37 -9.03
N ALA A 978 11.33 25.23 -10.00
CA ALA A 978 11.69 24.99 -11.40
C ALA A 978 13.16 25.38 -11.68
N GLY A 979 13.90 24.54 -12.43
CA GLY A 979 15.26 24.83 -12.92
C GLY A 979 16.34 23.86 -12.39
N ASP A 980 17.61 24.25 -12.52
CA ASP A 980 18.79 23.41 -12.21
C ASP A 980 18.93 23.05 -10.72
N THR A 981 18.30 23.83 -9.82
CA THR A 981 18.21 23.56 -8.38
C THR A 981 16.73 23.55 -7.98
N ASP A 982 16.19 22.38 -7.64
CA ASP A 982 14.77 22.19 -7.33
C ASP A 982 14.47 22.25 -5.81
N PHE A 983 15.51 22.38 -4.98
CA PHE A 983 15.42 22.27 -3.52
C PHE A 983 15.44 23.63 -2.80
N ILE A 984 14.52 23.76 -1.84
CA ILE A 984 14.54 24.77 -0.78
C ILE A 984 13.96 24.14 0.49
N ASN A 985 14.51 24.44 1.66
CA ASN A 985 14.01 23.95 2.95
C ASN A 985 12.72 24.69 3.36
N ALA A 986 11.63 24.36 2.66
CA ALA A 986 10.31 24.92 2.87
C ALA A 986 9.24 23.84 2.71
N VAL A 987 8.15 23.96 3.48
CA VAL A 987 6.99 23.07 3.40
C VAL A 987 5.72 23.86 3.09
N ILE A 988 4.85 23.29 2.26
CA ILE A 988 3.51 23.80 1.99
C ILE A 988 2.57 23.33 3.10
N VAL A 989 1.79 24.27 3.64
CA VAL A 989 0.83 24.03 4.72
C VAL A 989 -0.57 24.45 4.24
N PRO A 990 -1.60 23.60 4.43
CA PRO A 990 -2.98 23.98 4.16
C PRO A 990 -3.44 25.18 4.99
N SER A 991 -4.27 26.04 4.42
CA SER A 991 -5.10 26.99 5.18
C SER A 991 -6.40 26.32 5.64
N PHE A 992 -7.27 27.09 6.30
CA PHE A 992 -8.60 26.61 6.65
C PHE A 992 -9.43 26.21 5.42
N THR A 993 -9.26 26.91 4.30
CA THR A 993 -10.11 26.77 3.10
C THR A 993 -9.39 26.26 1.85
N LYS A 994 -8.05 26.18 1.84
CA LYS A 994 -7.25 25.81 0.66
C LYS A 994 -6.03 24.96 1.03
N SER A 995 -5.62 24.05 0.14
CA SER A 995 -4.53 23.09 0.41
C SER A 995 -3.11 23.65 0.28
N ASP A 996 -2.90 24.77 -0.42
CA ASP A 996 -1.58 25.25 -0.85
C ASP A 996 -1.33 26.75 -0.59
N GLN A 997 -2.01 27.34 0.40
CA GLN A 997 -2.02 28.79 0.61
C GLN A 997 -0.92 29.31 1.57
N GLN A 998 -0.26 28.43 2.33
CA GLN A 998 0.74 28.83 3.32
C GLN A 998 2.05 28.06 3.12
N ILE A 999 3.19 28.70 3.41
CA ILE A 999 4.52 28.08 3.35
C ILE A 999 5.29 28.37 4.65
N LEU A 1000 5.92 27.35 5.23
CA LEU A 1000 6.87 27.51 6.33
C LEU A 1000 8.29 27.29 5.82
N THR A 1001 9.19 28.25 6.05
CA THR A 1001 10.59 28.16 5.60
C THR A 1001 11.54 28.80 6.62
N HIS A 1002 12.82 28.41 6.57
CA HIS A 1002 13.86 29.06 7.35
C HIS A 1002 14.25 30.44 6.78
N LEU A 1003 14.94 31.26 7.57
CA LEU A 1003 15.50 32.53 7.06
C LEU A 1003 16.54 32.24 5.95
N PRO A 1004 16.50 32.95 4.79
CA PRO A 1004 17.39 32.66 3.66
C PRO A 1004 18.87 32.79 4.01
N THR A 1005 19.69 31.82 3.62
CA THR A 1005 21.16 31.91 3.74
C THR A 1005 21.74 32.68 2.56
N SER A 1006 23.00 33.09 2.65
CA SER A 1006 23.70 33.70 1.51
C SER A 1006 23.68 32.82 0.25
N ALA A 1007 23.58 31.50 0.42
CA ALA A 1007 23.49 30.55 -0.69
C ALA A 1007 22.06 30.27 -1.18
N THR A 1008 21.02 30.53 -0.37
CA THR A 1008 19.61 30.25 -0.74
C THR A 1008 18.78 31.49 -1.03
N VAL A 1009 19.37 32.69 -1.07
CA VAL A 1009 18.65 33.94 -1.44
C VAL A 1009 17.97 33.80 -2.80
N MET A 1010 18.63 33.15 -3.76
CA MET A 1010 18.09 32.97 -5.11
C MET A 1010 16.89 32.02 -5.12
N GLU A 1011 17.01 30.87 -4.47
CA GLU A 1011 15.95 29.87 -4.30
C GLU A 1011 14.76 30.46 -3.54
N PHE A 1012 15.02 31.29 -2.52
CA PHE A 1012 13.98 32.03 -1.81
C PHE A 1012 13.17 32.91 -2.75
N TRP A 1013 13.81 33.75 -3.57
CA TRP A 1013 13.09 34.61 -4.51
C TRP A 1013 12.43 33.83 -5.66
N LYS A 1014 13.01 32.72 -6.12
CA LYS A 1014 12.36 31.79 -7.06
C LYS A 1014 11.04 31.27 -6.45
N MET A 1015 11.06 30.83 -5.19
CA MET A 1015 9.87 30.38 -4.47
C MET A 1015 8.80 31.47 -4.41
N ILE A 1016 9.17 32.69 -3.99
CA ILE A 1016 8.25 33.84 -3.90
C ILE A 1016 7.55 34.10 -5.24
N ILE A 1017 8.30 34.06 -6.35
CA ILE A 1017 7.78 34.32 -7.70
C ILE A 1017 6.91 33.15 -8.19
N GLN A 1018 7.39 31.92 -8.07
CA GLN A 1018 6.71 30.73 -8.60
C GLN A 1018 5.35 30.51 -7.92
N TYR A 1019 5.30 30.69 -6.60
CA TYR A 1019 4.09 30.50 -5.80
C TYR A 1019 3.26 31.79 -5.64
N GLN A 1020 3.63 32.88 -6.32
CA GLN A 1020 2.90 34.16 -6.29
C GLN A 1020 2.64 34.64 -4.85
N VAL A 1021 3.68 34.63 -4.02
CA VAL A 1021 3.59 34.96 -2.59
C VAL A 1021 3.27 36.44 -2.41
N SER A 1022 2.17 36.75 -1.72
CA SER A 1022 1.72 38.12 -1.52
C SER A 1022 2.18 38.73 -0.20
N LEU A 1023 2.42 37.89 0.81
CA LEU A 1023 2.77 38.28 2.17
C LEU A 1023 3.89 37.39 2.72
N VAL A 1024 4.90 38.02 3.30
CA VAL A 1024 5.99 37.35 4.00
C VAL A 1024 6.02 37.83 5.45
N LEU A 1025 5.88 36.91 6.40
CA LEU A 1025 5.97 37.17 7.83
C LEU A 1025 7.29 36.60 8.36
N ALA A 1026 8.20 37.49 8.73
CA ALA A 1026 9.54 37.13 9.19
C ALA A 1026 9.71 37.36 10.69
N PHE A 1027 10.15 36.33 11.38
CA PHE A 1027 10.48 36.36 12.81
C PHE A 1027 11.99 36.23 13.00
N GLU A 1028 12.44 36.74 14.14
CA GLU A 1028 13.83 36.63 14.61
C GLU A 1028 14.91 37.35 13.79
N VAL A 1029 14.54 38.12 12.76
CA VAL A 1029 15.52 38.75 11.84
C VAL A 1029 16.51 39.65 12.59
N ASP A 1030 16.04 40.45 13.56
CA ASP A 1030 16.90 41.39 14.29
C ASP A 1030 17.88 40.69 15.27
N ALA A 1031 17.55 39.49 15.76
CA ALA A 1031 18.48 38.71 16.60
C ALA A 1031 19.60 38.07 15.79
N MET A 1032 19.46 38.07 14.46
CA MET A 1032 20.47 37.56 13.53
C MET A 1032 21.36 38.68 12.96
N VAL A 1033 21.24 39.92 13.46
CA VAL A 1033 22.12 41.04 13.07
C VAL A 1033 23.53 40.74 13.58
N GLY A 1034 24.40 40.31 12.68
CA GLY A 1034 25.78 39.86 12.98
C GLY A 1034 26.02 38.36 12.73
N ASP A 1035 24.98 37.58 12.42
CA ASP A 1035 25.12 36.20 11.97
C ASP A 1035 25.47 36.19 10.48
N GLU A 1036 26.71 35.85 10.14
CA GLU A 1036 27.23 35.79 8.76
C GLU A 1036 26.50 34.76 7.87
N SER A 1037 25.75 33.82 8.47
CA SER A 1037 24.94 32.86 7.73
C SER A 1037 23.66 33.47 7.15
N LEU A 1038 23.23 34.65 7.63
CA LEU A 1038 22.06 35.34 7.11
C LEU A 1038 22.38 36.00 5.77
N GLY A 1039 21.73 35.51 4.72
CA GLY A 1039 21.85 36.10 3.40
C GLY A 1039 21.22 37.49 3.34
N HIS A 1040 21.80 38.39 2.56
CA HIS A 1040 21.18 39.68 2.25
C HIS A 1040 20.05 39.49 1.23
N TYR A 1041 18.86 39.09 1.70
CA TYR A 1041 17.71 38.75 0.86
C TYR A 1041 16.73 39.90 0.60
N LEU A 1042 16.84 41.03 1.29
CA LEU A 1042 15.98 42.21 1.11
C LEU A 1042 16.74 43.36 0.44
N PRO A 1043 16.11 44.11 -0.48
CA PRO A 1043 16.72 45.31 -1.06
C PRO A 1043 16.81 46.44 -0.02
N SER A 1044 17.64 47.45 -0.28
CA SER A 1044 17.60 48.75 0.41
C SER A 1044 17.02 49.83 -0.51
N SER A 1045 16.63 50.97 0.05
CA SER A 1045 16.08 52.11 -0.73
C SER A 1045 17.02 52.62 -1.83
N SER A 1046 18.33 52.36 -1.72
CA SER A 1046 19.35 52.77 -2.70
C SER A 1046 19.95 51.62 -3.51
N LYS A 1047 19.64 50.35 -3.18
CA LYS A 1047 20.21 49.16 -3.84
C LYS A 1047 19.15 48.07 -4.05
N PRO A 1048 18.55 47.96 -5.26
CA PRO A 1048 17.66 46.86 -5.59
C PRO A 1048 18.43 45.56 -5.82
N ILE A 1049 17.77 44.41 -5.59
CA ILE A 1049 18.32 43.10 -5.95
C ILE A 1049 18.09 42.89 -7.43
N LYS A 1050 19.15 42.73 -8.23
CA LYS A 1050 19.06 42.55 -9.68
C LYS A 1050 19.64 41.20 -10.09
N THR A 1051 18.85 40.43 -10.82
CA THR A 1051 19.25 39.16 -11.42
C THR A 1051 18.92 39.16 -12.93
N PRO A 1052 19.43 38.19 -13.71
CA PRO A 1052 19.04 38.04 -15.11
C PRO A 1052 17.54 37.77 -15.28
N GLN A 1053 16.92 37.11 -14.30
CA GLN A 1053 15.53 36.62 -14.37
C GLN A 1053 14.52 37.59 -13.74
N PHE A 1054 14.92 38.37 -12.73
CA PHE A 1054 14.03 39.30 -12.03
C PHE A 1054 14.78 40.44 -11.34
N GLU A 1055 14.05 41.50 -10.98
CA GLU A 1055 14.53 42.58 -10.11
C GLU A 1055 13.56 42.81 -8.94
N VAL A 1056 14.10 43.07 -7.75
CA VAL A 1056 13.32 43.38 -6.56
C VAL A 1056 13.65 44.78 -6.08
N HIS A 1057 12.62 45.62 -6.02
CA HIS A 1057 12.70 47.02 -5.61
C HIS A 1057 11.91 47.24 -4.33
N MET A 1058 12.41 48.08 -3.43
CA MET A 1058 11.63 48.55 -2.27
C MET A 1058 10.82 49.78 -2.67
N GLU A 1059 9.50 49.73 -2.48
CA GLU A 1059 8.61 50.86 -2.74
C GLU A 1059 8.41 51.73 -1.50
N SER A 1060 8.20 51.10 -0.33
CA SER A 1060 7.97 51.80 0.93
C SER A 1060 8.45 51.00 2.12
N LEU A 1061 8.74 51.72 3.21
CA LEU A 1061 9.12 51.19 4.52
C LEU A 1061 8.26 51.89 5.58
N VAL A 1062 7.59 51.12 6.42
CA VAL A 1062 6.83 51.60 7.58
C VAL A 1062 7.35 50.90 8.83
N CYS A 1063 7.76 51.65 9.84
CA CYS A 1063 8.24 51.11 11.11
C CYS A 1063 7.18 51.35 12.19
N GLU A 1064 6.64 50.27 12.74
CA GLU A 1064 5.66 50.29 13.81
C GLU A 1064 6.26 49.77 15.11
N LYS A 1065 5.49 49.88 16.20
CA LYS A 1065 5.94 49.48 17.54
C LYS A 1065 6.40 48.01 17.64
N PHE A 1066 5.74 47.10 16.92
CA PHE A 1066 5.96 45.65 17.02
C PHE A 1066 6.37 44.97 15.70
N TRP A 1067 6.45 45.73 14.60
CA TRP A 1067 6.87 45.21 13.30
C TRP A 1067 7.45 46.30 12.39
N GLU A 1068 8.17 45.86 11.38
CA GLU A 1068 8.65 46.68 10.27
C GLU A 1068 8.07 46.13 8.96
N GLU A 1069 7.37 46.96 8.19
CA GLU A 1069 6.74 46.61 6.93
C GLU A 1069 7.54 47.16 5.76
N LYS A 1070 7.85 46.31 4.79
CA LYS A 1070 8.47 46.66 3.50
C LYS A 1070 7.55 46.24 2.37
N LYS A 1071 7.14 47.19 1.54
CA LYS A 1071 6.44 46.90 0.29
C LYS A 1071 7.45 46.73 -0.82
N LEU A 1072 7.42 45.57 -1.48
CA LEU A 1072 8.40 45.15 -2.47
C LEU A 1072 7.73 44.96 -3.83
N LYS A 1073 8.37 45.47 -4.87
CA LYS A 1073 7.97 45.27 -6.26
C LYS A 1073 8.97 44.34 -6.95
N VAL A 1074 8.48 43.19 -7.38
CA VAL A 1074 9.24 42.18 -8.14
C VAL A 1074 8.88 42.31 -9.62
N VAL A 1075 9.89 42.56 -10.46
CA VAL A 1075 9.74 42.68 -11.92
C VAL A 1075 10.40 41.47 -12.56
N VAL A 1076 9.62 40.58 -13.18
CA VAL A 1076 10.10 39.37 -13.83
C VAL A 1076 10.40 39.66 -15.31
N LYS A 1077 11.64 39.40 -15.74
CA LYS A 1077 12.13 39.64 -17.10
C LYS A 1077 11.77 38.45 -18.00
N GLN A 1078 11.07 38.67 -19.12
CA GLN A 1078 10.77 37.62 -20.11
C GLN A 1078 11.74 37.67 -21.29
N MET A 1079 12.02 36.51 -21.91
CA MET A 1079 13.01 36.36 -23.00
C MET A 1079 12.51 36.75 -24.40
N SER A 1080 11.24 37.16 -24.54
CA SER A 1080 10.65 37.62 -25.81
C SER A 1080 10.01 39.00 -25.65
N ASN A 1081 9.67 39.71 -26.74
CA ASN A 1081 9.09 41.07 -26.80
C ASN A 1081 7.72 41.25 -26.06
N ALA A 1082 7.35 40.37 -25.13
CA ALA A 1082 6.21 40.49 -24.24
C ALA A 1082 6.50 41.46 -23.06
N ARG A 1083 5.45 42.12 -22.53
CA ARG A 1083 5.55 43.02 -21.38
C ARG A 1083 6.04 42.26 -20.13
N SER A 1084 6.96 42.86 -19.39
CA SER A 1084 7.43 42.38 -18.08
C SER A 1084 6.25 42.16 -17.11
N LYS A 1085 6.23 41.03 -16.39
CA LYS A 1085 5.22 40.73 -15.39
C LYS A 1085 5.65 41.32 -14.03
N GLU A 1086 4.79 42.11 -13.41
CA GLU A 1086 5.02 42.69 -12.09
C GLU A 1086 4.29 41.88 -11.01
N HIS A 1087 4.93 41.75 -9.84
CA HIS A 1087 4.40 41.05 -8.68
C HIS A 1087 4.74 41.83 -7.41
N THR A 1088 3.74 42.11 -6.57
CA THR A 1088 3.90 42.90 -5.35
C THR A 1088 3.90 41.98 -4.14
N VAL A 1089 4.89 42.16 -3.25
CA VAL A 1089 5.08 41.38 -2.03
C VAL A 1089 5.14 42.33 -0.84
N THR A 1090 4.35 42.06 0.20
CA THR A 1090 4.45 42.77 1.48
C THR A 1090 5.30 41.93 2.43
N HIS A 1091 6.40 42.47 2.91
CA HIS A 1091 7.28 41.80 3.87
C HIS A 1091 7.15 42.46 5.24
N VAL A 1092 6.72 41.69 6.24
CA VAL A 1092 6.47 42.17 7.61
C VAL A 1092 7.41 41.44 8.55
N LYS A 1093 8.36 42.18 9.13
CA LYS A 1093 9.34 41.67 10.10
C LYS A 1093 8.84 41.94 11.52
N CYS A 1094 8.77 40.92 12.36
CA CYS A 1094 8.53 41.05 13.80
C CYS A 1094 9.76 41.64 14.51
N THR A 1095 9.56 42.64 15.39
CA THR A 1095 10.65 43.32 16.12
C THR A 1095 10.80 42.90 17.58
N PHE A 1096 9.99 41.92 18.03
CA PHE A 1096 10.06 41.36 19.38
C PHE A 1096 10.27 39.84 19.35
N PHE A 1097 10.84 39.31 20.44
CA PHE A 1097 11.18 37.90 20.60
C PHE A 1097 10.44 37.22 21.77
N GLU A 1098 9.88 38.00 22.68
CA GLU A 1098 9.11 37.48 23.81
C GLU A 1098 7.78 36.88 23.32
N LEU A 1099 7.37 35.78 23.96
CA LEU A 1099 6.10 35.12 23.69
C LEU A 1099 4.94 35.77 24.47
N ASP A 1100 4.90 37.11 24.52
CA ASP A 1100 3.81 37.84 25.17
C ASP A 1100 2.53 37.73 24.32
N PRO A 1101 1.41 37.21 24.87
CA PRO A 1101 0.19 36.99 24.11
C PRO A 1101 -0.40 38.25 23.48
N LYS A 1102 -0.23 39.42 24.10
CA LYS A 1102 -0.77 40.69 23.56
C LYS A 1102 0.03 41.16 22.36
N LYS A 1103 1.37 41.10 22.43
CA LYS A 1103 2.26 41.44 21.32
C LYS A 1103 2.06 40.50 20.14
N VAL A 1104 2.02 39.18 20.40
CA VAL A 1104 1.77 38.16 19.37
C VAL A 1104 0.41 38.39 18.70
N LEU A 1105 -0.66 38.59 19.47
CA LEU A 1105 -1.99 38.86 18.90
C LEU A 1105 -2.02 40.14 18.06
N SER A 1106 -1.39 41.22 18.53
CA SER A 1106 -1.33 42.48 17.78
C SER A 1106 -0.63 42.30 16.43
N PHE A 1107 0.49 41.58 16.42
CA PHE A 1107 1.22 41.27 15.19
C PHE A 1107 0.40 40.41 14.23
N LEU A 1108 -0.27 39.35 14.73
CA LEU A 1108 -1.09 38.49 13.89
C LEU A 1108 -2.35 39.18 13.36
N ARG A 1109 -2.96 40.09 14.12
CA ARG A 1109 -4.06 40.93 13.62
C ARG A 1109 -3.60 41.81 12.47
N GLN A 1110 -2.42 42.42 12.60
CA GLN A 1110 -1.84 43.18 11.50
C GLN A 1110 -1.56 42.27 10.30
N ALA A 1111 -0.95 41.10 10.52
CA ALA A 1111 -0.71 40.12 9.46
C ALA A 1111 -2.00 39.75 8.70
N ARG A 1112 -3.09 39.45 9.42
CA ARG A 1112 -4.42 39.16 8.86
C ARG A 1112 -5.09 40.39 8.21
N SER A 1113 -4.67 41.60 8.57
CA SER A 1113 -5.17 42.85 7.95
C SER A 1113 -4.61 43.09 6.55
N TYR A 1114 -3.44 42.53 6.22
CA TYR A 1114 -2.90 42.56 4.86
C TYR A 1114 -3.74 41.64 3.97
N ASN A 1115 -4.83 42.22 3.45
CA ASN A 1115 -5.85 41.64 2.57
C ASN A 1115 -6.61 40.43 3.12
N ALA A 1116 -7.78 40.67 3.73
CA ALA A 1116 -8.84 39.68 3.88
C ALA A 1116 -9.28 38.97 2.57
N LEU A 1117 -8.86 39.37 1.35
CA LEU A 1117 -9.31 38.79 0.07
C LEU A 1117 -8.31 38.98 -1.11
N LYS A 1118 -7.13 38.36 -1.10
CA LYS A 1118 -6.45 38.04 -2.37
C LYS A 1118 -5.88 36.64 -2.31
N ASP A 1119 -6.13 35.84 -3.33
CA ASP A 1119 -5.74 34.45 -3.49
C ASP A 1119 -4.21 34.18 -3.50
N GLY A 1120 -3.39 35.07 -2.91
CA GLY A 1120 -1.95 34.94 -2.80
C GLY A 1120 -1.50 34.06 -1.63
N VAL A 1121 -0.32 33.48 -1.77
CA VAL A 1121 0.31 32.61 -0.77
C VAL A 1121 0.96 33.45 0.34
N ILE A 1122 0.92 32.96 1.58
CA ILE A 1122 1.58 33.55 2.76
C ILE A 1122 2.80 32.71 3.12
N VAL A 1123 3.98 33.34 3.23
CA VAL A 1123 5.19 32.69 3.74
C VAL A 1123 5.41 33.11 5.19
N TYR A 1124 5.54 32.15 6.09
CA TYR A 1124 6.02 32.38 7.45
C TYR A 1124 7.46 31.87 7.56
N MET A 1125 8.36 32.71 8.08
CA MET A 1125 9.76 32.33 8.25
C MET A 1125 10.32 32.73 9.61
N CYS A 1126 11.17 31.89 10.16
CA CYS A 1126 11.97 32.16 11.35
C CYS A 1126 13.32 31.46 11.22
N ARG A 1127 14.20 31.55 12.23
CA ARG A 1127 15.57 31.05 12.09
C ARG A 1127 15.66 29.60 11.59
N ASN A 1128 14.85 28.72 12.16
CA ASN A 1128 14.83 27.28 11.84
C ASN A 1128 13.64 26.85 10.99
N GLY A 1129 12.79 27.80 10.57
CA GLY A 1129 11.60 27.52 9.78
C GLY A 1129 10.50 26.72 10.48
N ALA A 1130 10.54 26.61 11.81
CA ALA A 1130 9.51 25.89 12.58
C ALA A 1130 9.01 26.61 13.85
N LYS A 1131 9.91 27.17 14.67
CA LYS A 1131 9.56 27.62 16.03
C LYS A 1131 8.54 28.77 16.05
N TYR A 1132 8.90 29.95 15.55
CA TYR A 1132 8.01 31.12 15.60
C TYR A 1132 7.04 31.18 14.43
N CYS A 1133 7.50 30.78 13.24
CA CYS A 1133 6.62 30.70 12.07
C CYS A 1133 5.55 29.62 12.25
N GLY A 1134 5.86 28.49 12.87
CA GLY A 1134 4.88 27.47 13.22
C GLY A 1134 3.87 27.96 14.26
N LEU A 1135 4.32 28.66 15.31
CA LEU A 1135 3.42 29.31 16.28
C LEU A 1135 2.43 30.27 15.60
N ALA A 1136 2.94 31.14 14.74
CA ALA A 1136 2.13 32.09 14.00
C ALA A 1136 1.13 31.39 13.06
N CYS A 1137 1.56 30.37 12.31
CA CYS A 1137 0.70 29.63 11.39
C CYS A 1137 -0.40 28.86 12.13
N VAL A 1138 -0.09 28.17 13.23
CA VAL A 1138 -1.08 27.50 14.09
C VAL A 1138 -2.10 28.51 14.64
N LEU A 1139 -1.64 29.65 15.14
CA LEU A 1139 -2.53 30.68 15.67
C LEU A 1139 -3.45 31.27 14.60
N THR A 1140 -2.94 31.56 13.41
CA THR A 1140 -3.76 32.02 12.27
C THR A 1140 -4.85 31.00 11.96
N LEU A 1141 -4.51 29.71 11.85
CA LEU A 1141 -5.49 28.65 11.60
C LEU A 1141 -6.56 28.54 12.70
N LEU A 1142 -6.15 28.64 13.97
CA LEU A 1142 -7.08 28.60 15.11
C LEU A 1142 -7.98 29.84 15.16
N MET A 1143 -7.46 31.02 14.83
CA MET A 1143 -8.25 32.25 14.74
C MET A 1143 -9.23 32.21 13.57
N ASP A 1144 -8.80 31.72 12.39
CA ASP A 1144 -9.68 31.53 11.23
C ASP A 1144 -10.80 30.52 11.53
N ARG A 1145 -10.49 29.45 12.27
CA ARG A 1145 -11.49 28.51 12.81
C ARG A 1145 -12.44 29.21 13.78
N MET A 1146 -11.96 30.00 14.74
CA MET A 1146 -12.84 30.73 15.66
C MET A 1146 -13.80 31.71 14.96
N ASP A 1147 -13.38 32.31 13.84
CA ASP A 1147 -14.20 33.27 13.10
C ASP A 1147 -15.28 32.60 12.23
N ASN A 1148 -15.04 31.36 11.78
CA ASN A 1148 -15.87 30.68 10.78
C ASN A 1148 -16.49 29.36 11.27
N ASP A 1149 -16.08 28.86 12.43
CA ASP A 1149 -16.46 27.59 13.02
C ASP A 1149 -16.91 27.77 14.47
N LEU A 1150 -17.94 27.01 14.85
CA LEU A 1150 -18.43 26.97 16.22
C LEU A 1150 -17.50 26.19 17.15
N ASN A 1151 -16.72 25.28 16.58
CA ASN A 1151 -15.87 24.33 17.31
C ASN A 1151 -14.38 24.57 17.05
N LEU A 1152 -13.59 24.44 18.11
CA LEU A 1152 -12.14 24.61 18.12
C LEU A 1152 -11.49 23.44 18.84
N THR A 1153 -10.57 22.76 18.17
CA THR A 1153 -9.79 21.65 18.72
C THR A 1153 -8.30 21.98 18.56
N VAL A 1154 -7.69 22.56 19.61
CA VAL A 1154 -6.27 22.97 19.59
C VAL A 1154 -5.30 21.80 19.30
N PRO A 1155 -5.39 20.63 19.99
CA PRO A 1155 -4.46 19.52 19.73
C PRO A 1155 -4.55 19.01 18.28
N LEU A 1156 -5.73 19.04 17.66
CA LEU A 1156 -5.93 18.66 16.26
C LEU A 1156 -5.15 19.54 15.29
N VAL A 1157 -5.25 20.87 15.42
CA VAL A 1157 -4.54 21.80 14.53
C VAL A 1157 -3.02 21.71 14.71
N VAL A 1158 -2.56 21.55 15.96
CA VAL A 1158 -1.14 21.38 16.26
C VAL A 1158 -0.60 20.07 15.67
N GLY A 1159 -1.32 18.95 15.85
CA GLY A 1159 -0.93 17.65 15.31
C GLY A 1159 -0.93 17.60 13.77
N CYS A 1160 -1.89 18.27 13.11
CA CYS A 1160 -1.89 18.44 11.65
C CYS A 1160 -0.58 19.08 11.17
N LEU A 1161 -0.15 20.18 11.80
CA LEU A 1161 1.06 20.90 11.39
C LEU A 1161 2.35 20.17 11.78
N LYS A 1162 2.39 19.52 12.95
CA LYS A 1162 3.53 18.67 13.33
C LYS A 1162 3.71 17.48 12.39
N THR A 1163 2.62 16.92 11.84
CA THR A 1163 2.74 15.85 10.82
C THR A 1163 3.46 16.33 9.55
N ILE A 1164 3.30 17.61 9.19
CA ILE A 1164 3.95 18.26 8.06
C ILE A 1164 5.40 18.66 8.40
N ARG A 1165 5.61 19.28 9.56
CA ARG A 1165 6.92 19.73 10.07
C ARG A 1165 6.98 19.50 11.60
N PRO A 1166 7.60 18.39 12.07
CA PRO A 1166 7.55 17.94 13.47
C PRO A 1166 8.00 18.98 14.51
N GLU A 1167 8.89 19.89 14.13
CA GLU A 1167 9.51 20.89 14.98
C GLU A 1167 8.60 22.10 15.26
N VAL A 1168 7.42 22.16 14.64
CA VAL A 1168 6.40 23.19 14.91
C VAL A 1168 5.87 23.02 16.33
N ILE A 1169 5.76 24.13 17.08
CA ILE A 1169 5.43 24.12 18.52
C ILE A 1169 6.36 23.15 19.29
N PRO A 1170 7.67 23.45 19.42
CA PRO A 1170 8.63 22.53 20.03
C PRO A 1170 8.65 22.59 21.56
N SER A 1171 7.80 23.41 22.20
CA SER A 1171 7.77 23.53 23.66
C SER A 1171 6.37 23.74 24.22
N LEU A 1172 6.18 23.25 25.44
CA LEU A 1172 4.97 23.51 26.24
C LEU A 1172 4.69 25.00 26.41
N VAL A 1173 5.74 25.84 26.48
CA VAL A 1173 5.60 27.30 26.58
C VAL A 1173 4.85 27.86 25.37
N GLN A 1174 5.22 27.45 24.15
CA GLN A 1174 4.49 27.86 22.95
C GLN A 1174 3.08 27.28 22.91
N TYR A 1175 2.90 26.03 23.35
CA TYR A 1175 1.58 25.41 23.43
C TYR A 1175 0.63 26.17 24.36
N ARG A 1176 1.13 26.62 25.53
CA ARG A 1176 0.38 27.48 26.46
C ARG A 1176 0.03 28.84 25.85
N VAL A 1177 0.95 29.43 25.10
CA VAL A 1177 0.74 30.72 24.41
C VAL A 1177 -0.41 30.62 23.39
N LEU A 1178 -0.63 29.45 22.76
CA LEU A 1178 -1.78 29.24 21.87
C LEU A 1178 -3.09 29.58 22.60
N TYR A 1179 -3.34 28.94 23.73
CA TYR A 1179 -4.55 29.15 24.51
C TYR A 1179 -4.67 30.59 25.05
N GLN A 1180 -3.56 31.19 25.50
CA GLN A 1180 -3.55 32.56 26.01
C GLN A 1180 -3.88 33.59 24.93
N VAL A 1181 -3.34 33.42 23.72
CA VAL A 1181 -3.64 34.28 22.57
C VAL A 1181 -5.09 34.12 22.15
N LEU A 1182 -5.62 32.89 22.09
CA LEU A 1182 -7.02 32.62 21.74
C LEU A 1182 -8.00 33.20 22.75
N LEU A 1183 -7.70 33.08 24.06
CA LEU A 1183 -8.48 33.70 25.13
C LEU A 1183 -8.54 35.22 24.94
N ARG A 1184 -7.38 35.84 24.67
CA ARG A 1184 -7.29 37.28 24.46
C ARG A 1184 -7.98 37.72 23.18
N TYR A 1185 -7.86 36.93 22.12
CA TYR A 1185 -8.53 37.18 20.85
C TYR A 1185 -10.03 37.22 21.07
N ARG A 1186 -10.61 36.22 21.75
CA ARG A 1186 -12.02 36.20 22.14
C ARG A 1186 -12.43 37.44 22.92
N GLU A 1187 -11.72 37.78 23.99
CA GLU A 1187 -12.05 38.94 24.85
C GLU A 1187 -12.08 40.25 24.07
N THR A 1188 -11.11 40.44 23.18
CA THR A 1188 -10.96 41.68 22.41
C THR A 1188 -11.74 41.68 21.09
N SER A 1189 -12.22 40.53 20.61
CA SER A 1189 -13.16 40.45 19.50
C SER A 1189 -14.60 40.61 19.99
N ALA A 1190 -14.92 40.16 21.22
CA ALA A 1190 -16.20 40.41 21.88
C ALA A 1190 -16.44 41.91 22.18
N SER A 1191 -15.39 42.71 22.34
CA SER A 1191 -15.52 44.17 22.43
C SER A 1191 -15.80 44.85 21.08
N TYR A 1192 -15.75 44.13 19.95
CA TYR A 1192 -16.12 44.62 18.62
C TYR A 1192 -17.49 44.09 18.13
N THR A 1193 -18.17 43.23 18.89
CA THR A 1193 -19.46 42.63 18.50
C THR A 1193 -20.70 43.44 18.93
N ASN A 1194 -20.63 44.78 18.99
CA ASN A 1194 -21.84 45.62 18.97
C ASN A 1194 -22.47 45.76 17.57
N PHE A 1195 -22.17 44.85 16.63
CA PHE A 1195 -22.75 44.81 15.28
C PHE A 1195 -23.25 43.43 14.83
N GLY A 1196 -23.47 42.47 15.75
CA GLY A 1196 -23.80 41.09 15.39
C GLY A 1196 -24.96 40.43 16.14
N ASP A 1197 -25.65 41.12 17.04
CA ASP A 1197 -26.72 40.55 17.89
C ASP A 1197 -28.10 40.53 17.19
N SER A 1198 -28.13 40.14 15.92
CA SER A 1198 -29.36 40.01 15.13
C SER A 1198 -29.55 38.65 14.44
N LYS A 1199 -28.79 37.62 14.84
CA LYS A 1199 -29.00 36.23 14.34
C LYS A 1199 -29.40 35.18 15.39
N GLU A 1200 -29.52 35.53 16.66
CA GLU A 1200 -30.11 34.66 17.69
C GLU A 1200 -31.47 35.21 18.15
N LYS A 1201 -32.48 35.23 17.27
CA LYS A 1201 -33.90 35.36 17.66
C LYS A 1201 -34.87 35.09 16.50
N ILE A 1202 -34.87 33.88 15.94
CA ILE A 1202 -36.03 33.36 15.19
C ILE A 1202 -36.23 31.88 15.52
N HIS A 1203 -36.89 31.62 16.66
CA HIS A 1203 -37.87 30.55 16.79
C HIS A 1203 -38.66 30.76 18.08
N GLN A 1204 -39.74 31.54 18.01
CA GLN A 1204 -40.95 31.33 18.80
C GLN A 1204 -42.14 32.11 18.20
N SER A 1205 -43.13 31.32 17.77
CA SER A 1205 -44.59 31.56 17.70
C SER A 1205 -45.20 32.80 16.98
N SER A 1206 -45.98 32.45 15.94
CA SER A 1206 -47.37 32.87 15.62
C SER A 1206 -47.77 34.35 15.46
N ASP A 1207 -48.38 34.58 14.28
CA ASP A 1207 -49.50 35.48 13.96
C ASP A 1207 -49.40 37.00 14.23
N ILE A 1208 -49.47 37.78 13.14
CA ILE A 1208 -50.36 38.94 12.85
C ILE A 1208 -49.68 39.92 11.85
N LYS A 1209 -50.51 40.46 10.94
CA LYS A 1209 -50.21 41.32 9.77
C LYS A 1209 -49.48 42.65 10.08
N PRO A 1210 -48.85 43.30 9.07
CA PRO A 1210 -48.06 44.51 9.26
C PRO A 1210 -48.90 45.80 9.18
N VAL A 1211 -48.55 46.81 9.99
CA VAL A 1211 -48.84 48.22 9.74
C VAL A 1211 -47.55 49.01 9.97
N GLN A 1212 -47.27 49.90 9.01
CA GLN A 1212 -46.14 50.81 8.92
C GLN A 1212 -46.16 51.84 10.05
N GLU A 1213 -44.99 52.31 10.49
CA GLU A 1213 -44.74 53.74 10.73
C GLU A 1213 -43.25 54.05 10.92
N ASN A 1214 -42.93 55.31 10.66
CA ASN A 1214 -41.68 55.85 10.14
C ASN A 1214 -40.64 56.24 11.21
N GLU A 1215 -39.43 56.40 10.68
CA GLU A 1215 -38.25 57.10 11.20
C GLU A 1215 -38.51 58.50 11.80
N THR A 1216 -37.71 58.86 12.80
CA THR A 1216 -37.12 60.21 13.07
C THR A 1216 -36.15 60.04 14.25
N GLU A 1217 -34.83 60.22 14.09
CA GLU A 1217 -34.02 61.47 14.06
C GLU A 1217 -33.47 61.91 15.43
N ALA A 1218 -32.21 62.40 15.38
CA ALA A 1218 -31.54 63.32 16.32
C ALA A 1218 -31.05 62.74 17.66
N ASP A 1219 -30.00 63.20 18.33
CA ASP A 1219 -28.89 64.13 18.04
C ASP A 1219 -27.84 63.96 19.17
N ASP A 1220 -26.62 64.39 18.86
CA ASP A 1220 -25.64 65.09 19.71
C ASP A 1220 -24.97 64.51 21.00
N ASP A 1221 -23.68 64.89 21.03
CA ASP A 1221 -22.82 65.27 22.15
C ASP A 1221 -22.01 64.23 22.96
N ILE A 1222 -20.74 64.07 22.53
CA ILE A 1222 -19.54 64.64 23.18
C ILE A 1222 -19.48 64.55 24.73
N ASN A 1223 -18.55 63.72 25.25
CA ASN A 1223 -17.31 64.11 25.96
C ASN A 1223 -16.89 63.22 27.17
N ILE A 1224 -15.56 63.08 27.29
CA ILE A 1224 -14.73 63.01 28.53
C ILE A 1224 -14.49 61.63 29.21
N TYR A 1225 -13.24 61.18 29.02
CA TYR A 1225 -12.26 60.62 29.97
C TYR A 1225 -12.58 59.46 30.94
N ALA A 1226 -11.61 58.52 30.90
CA ALA A 1226 -10.89 57.90 32.01
C ALA A 1226 -11.36 56.56 32.61
N ASN A 1227 -10.38 55.66 32.66
CA ASN A 1227 -10.17 54.54 33.57
C ASN A 1227 -11.18 53.38 33.55
N THR A 1228 -10.82 52.27 32.88
CA THR A 1228 -10.07 51.15 33.48
C THR A 1228 -9.65 50.12 32.42
#